data_AF-A0A374NJE2-F1
#
_entry.id   AF-A0A374NJE2-F1
#
_cell.length_a   1.000
_cell.length_b   1.000
_cell.length_c   1.000
_cell.angle_alpha   90.00
_cell.angle_beta   90.00
_cell.angle_gamma   90.00
#
_symmetry.space_group_name_H-M   'P 1'
#
loop_
_entity.id
_entity.type
_entity.pdbx_description
1 polymer ?
#
loop_
_entity_poly.entity_id
_entity_poly.type
_entity_poly.pdbx_seq_one_letter_code
_entity_poly.pdbx_strand_id
1 'polypeptide(L)'
;MPMKMERFNEILNKLMQMEDAEENLEMVPLYEEALELSKEIYGEYNLKTLEIYNNYGGHLRNLGLYEKAEQILRKAVICARTVRGKEHPDYATTLVNLANLLRMMKQWEESETLFYQALALYKITIGESHFIYAGTMNNLGLLYYEQGKLERAKECLEHSLHILEGKAEYIIPYATTLHNLVDIYKKEGNLTLAEETLKKEIEIYKEQQYEGTVLYAAALNSLGILYCEKGQYEKAKAVMTESVEITKKHLGESSDAYKTSVKNLEMIQEKLQEHKIKSNHEILQETLKEMTTASCAQEYNLETAMASARKVLENSPKVVETGFVKGLDLCRAYFNEVCYPLLEREFANFLPRMAAGLIGEGSECYGFDDEISRDHDFGPSFQIYIPKEDMPVYGERLKHRLATLPKTFQGFGARVESQYGDGRVGVFTIEDFYRKFTAAEGVPDTLSHWRQIPENALSTVTNGEVFFDNYGEFTRIREELKKGYPEDVRLKKIAARLMKMAQSGQYNFPRCNKRKEYVASRLALSEFMSVSMSLVYLLNHAYRPYYKWVHRGLLDLPILGQNAYDKMQRLSVLSLEKDSREMEWIIEEFCVACVEELKAQGLTSSSEAFLLAQGPEVLKRIQEPALRNSNPWVE
;
A
#
# COMPACT_ATOMS: atom_id res chain seq x y z
N MET A 1 28.53 -31.17 36.68
CA MET A 1 29.32 -30.87 35.47
C MET A 1 29.03 -31.84 34.32
N PRO A 2 29.11 -33.18 34.47
CA PRO A 2 28.92 -34.12 33.36
C PRO A 2 27.56 -34.00 32.65
N MET A 3 26.45 -34.03 33.39
CA MET A 3 25.11 -33.87 32.81
C MET A 3 24.87 -32.49 32.16
N LYS A 4 25.48 -31.42 32.68
CA LYS A 4 25.35 -30.07 32.09
C LYS A 4 26.09 -29.97 30.76
N MET A 5 27.27 -30.59 30.67
CA MET A 5 28.07 -30.67 29.46
C MET A 5 27.38 -31.52 28.37
N GLU A 6 26.81 -32.66 28.75
CA GLU A 6 26.00 -33.50 27.84
C GLU A 6 24.80 -32.71 27.30
N ARG A 7 24.01 -32.08 28.18
CA ARG A 7 22.88 -31.24 27.78
C ARG A 7 23.28 -30.07 26.86
N PHE A 8 24.40 -29.40 27.17
CA PHE A 8 24.92 -28.32 26.32
C PHE A 8 25.23 -28.83 24.91
N ASN A 9 25.92 -29.96 24.78
CA ASN A 9 26.24 -30.55 23.49
C ASN A 9 25.00 -31.03 22.73
N GLU A 10 24.00 -31.60 23.43
CA GLU A 10 22.72 -31.97 22.82
C GLU A 10 22.01 -30.74 22.22
N ILE A 11 21.99 -29.62 22.93
CA ILE A 11 21.38 -28.38 22.44
C ILE A 11 22.14 -27.85 21.22
N LEU A 12 23.48 -27.85 21.24
CA LEU A 12 24.27 -27.40 20.07
C LEU A 12 24.02 -28.28 18.84
N ASN A 13 23.96 -29.60 19.03
CA ASN A 13 23.63 -30.51 17.93
C ASN A 13 22.21 -30.25 17.41
N LYS A 14 21.25 -29.98 18.29
CA LYS A 14 19.89 -29.64 17.89
C LYS A 14 19.85 -28.32 17.13
N LEU A 15 20.49 -27.27 17.63
CA LEU A 15 20.60 -25.97 16.95
C LEU A 15 21.24 -26.09 15.55
N MET A 16 22.27 -26.93 15.40
CA MET A 16 22.91 -27.20 14.10
C MET A 16 21.99 -27.96 13.13
N GLN A 17 21.09 -28.80 13.64
CA GLN A 17 20.12 -29.54 12.81
C GLN A 17 18.90 -28.69 12.42
N MET A 18 18.60 -27.62 13.17
CA MET A 18 17.45 -26.73 12.96
C MET A 18 17.73 -25.59 11.96
N GLU A 19 18.87 -25.59 11.26
CA GLU A 19 19.22 -24.53 10.29
C GLU A 19 18.33 -24.48 9.03
N ASP A 20 17.40 -25.43 8.84
CA ASP A 20 16.43 -25.43 7.73
C ASP A 20 15.10 -24.71 8.09
N ALA A 21 14.57 -23.96 7.10
CA ALA A 21 13.81 -22.71 7.22
C ALA A 21 12.40 -22.72 7.87
N GLU A 22 12.00 -23.72 8.65
CA GLU A 22 10.66 -23.77 9.28
C GLU A 22 10.65 -23.61 10.82
N GLU A 23 11.79 -23.68 11.53
CA GLU A 23 11.83 -23.72 13.01
C GLU A 23 12.45 -22.47 13.68
N ASN A 24 12.23 -21.29 13.10
CA ASN A 24 13.00 -20.09 13.44
C ASN A 24 12.78 -19.54 14.87
N LEU A 25 11.55 -19.61 15.41
CA LEU A 25 11.24 -19.13 16.77
C LEU A 25 11.61 -20.14 17.87
N GLU A 26 11.57 -21.44 17.57
CA GLU A 26 11.82 -22.50 18.54
C GLU A 26 13.30 -22.60 18.96
N MET A 27 14.21 -22.05 18.16
CA MET A 27 15.62 -21.96 18.50
C MET A 27 15.92 -20.95 19.62
N VAL A 28 15.03 -19.96 19.86
CA VAL A 28 15.25 -18.92 20.88
C VAL A 28 15.44 -19.52 22.29
N PRO A 29 14.54 -20.36 22.82
CA PRO A 29 14.73 -20.97 24.15
C PRO A 29 15.95 -21.89 24.20
N LEU A 30 16.32 -22.54 23.09
CA LEU A 30 17.52 -23.38 23.02
C LEU A 30 18.79 -22.54 23.12
N TYR A 31 18.86 -21.40 22.44
CA TYR A 31 19.98 -20.47 22.58
C TYR A 31 20.05 -19.85 23.98
N GLU A 32 18.93 -19.56 24.63
CA GLU A 32 18.90 -19.09 26.02
C GLU A 32 19.48 -20.14 26.98
N GLU A 33 19.04 -21.39 26.86
CA GLU A 33 19.53 -22.50 27.66
C GLU A 33 21.02 -22.77 27.39
N ALA A 34 21.44 -22.78 26.12
CA ALA A 34 22.84 -22.95 25.74
C ALA A 34 23.72 -21.82 26.29
N LEU A 35 23.24 -20.58 26.26
CA LEU A 35 23.98 -19.44 26.79
C LEU A 35 24.16 -19.57 28.30
N GLU A 36 23.11 -19.90 29.05
CA GLU A 36 23.22 -20.09 30.49
C GLU A 36 24.16 -21.26 30.86
N LEU A 37 23.98 -22.42 30.21
CA LEU A 37 24.86 -23.57 30.42
C LEU A 37 26.32 -23.27 30.08
N SER A 38 26.58 -22.53 29.00
CA SER A 38 27.95 -22.15 28.61
C SER A 38 28.63 -21.30 29.69
N LYS A 39 27.89 -20.39 30.33
CA LYS A 39 28.39 -19.56 31.43
C LYS A 39 28.69 -20.38 32.67
N GLU A 40 27.85 -21.35 33.00
CA GLU A 40 28.07 -22.23 34.14
C GLU A 40 29.24 -23.20 33.94
N ILE A 41 29.43 -23.70 32.71
CA ILE A 41 30.46 -24.71 32.39
C ILE A 41 31.83 -24.06 32.17
N TYR A 42 31.87 -22.99 31.36
CA TYR A 42 33.11 -22.39 30.88
C TYR A 42 33.39 -21.00 31.44
N GLY A 43 32.38 -20.34 32.03
CA GLY A 43 32.43 -18.96 32.51
C GLY A 43 31.83 -17.95 31.54
N GLU A 44 31.43 -16.80 32.07
CA GLU A 44 30.84 -15.67 31.31
C GLU A 44 31.77 -15.15 30.20
N TYR A 45 33.08 -15.15 30.46
CA TYR A 45 34.11 -14.69 29.53
C TYR A 45 34.95 -15.88 29.04
N ASN A 46 34.38 -16.68 28.14
CA ASN A 46 35.03 -17.82 27.50
C ASN A 46 34.75 -17.84 26.00
N LEU A 47 35.63 -18.50 25.22
CA LEU A 47 35.45 -18.65 23.76
C LEU A 47 34.17 -19.38 23.38
N LYS A 48 33.77 -20.42 24.13
CA LYS A 48 32.51 -21.11 23.85
C LYS A 48 31.30 -20.26 24.18
N THR A 49 31.33 -19.52 25.29
CA THR A 49 30.27 -18.55 25.63
C THR A 49 30.19 -17.43 24.59
N LEU A 50 31.32 -16.95 24.06
CA LEU A 50 31.36 -15.94 22.99
C LEU A 50 30.71 -16.43 21.70
N GLU A 51 30.97 -17.68 21.31
CA GLU A 51 30.36 -18.31 20.14
C GLU A 51 28.83 -18.32 20.27
N ILE A 52 28.30 -18.73 21.43
CA ILE A 52 26.85 -18.71 21.69
C ILE A 52 26.30 -17.29 21.68
N TYR A 53 27.01 -16.33 22.28
CA TYR A 53 26.62 -14.92 22.26
C TYR A 53 26.47 -14.38 20.83
N ASN A 54 27.44 -14.66 19.95
CA ASN A 54 27.41 -14.21 18.56
C ASN A 54 26.29 -14.88 17.76
N ASN A 55 26.15 -16.20 17.89
CA ASN A 55 25.14 -16.97 17.15
C ASN A 55 23.73 -16.60 17.62
N TYR A 56 23.50 -16.48 18.93
CA TYR A 56 22.21 -16.09 19.47
C TYR A 56 21.84 -14.65 19.07
N GLY A 57 22.79 -13.72 19.15
CA GLY A 57 22.57 -12.34 18.74
C GLY A 57 22.26 -12.22 17.24
N GLY A 58 22.97 -12.95 16.39
CA GLY A 58 22.70 -13.04 14.95
C GLY A 58 21.32 -13.65 14.65
N HIS A 59 20.94 -14.71 15.37
CA HIS A 59 19.64 -15.35 15.26
C HIS A 59 18.49 -14.39 15.63
N LEU A 60 18.59 -13.74 16.79
CA LEU A 60 17.60 -12.74 17.22
C LEU A 60 17.46 -11.58 16.23
N ARG A 61 18.57 -11.13 15.64
CA ARG A 61 18.56 -10.11 14.57
C ARG A 61 17.76 -10.60 13.37
N ASN A 62 17.98 -11.84 12.91
CA ASN A 62 17.27 -12.39 11.76
C ASN A 62 15.76 -12.57 12.03
N LEU A 63 15.35 -12.79 13.29
CA LEU A 63 13.94 -12.80 13.72
C LEU A 63 13.30 -11.41 13.87
N GLY A 64 14.07 -10.33 13.76
CA GLY A 64 13.58 -8.97 14.00
C GLY A 64 13.46 -8.58 15.48
N LEU A 65 13.99 -9.40 16.40
CA LEU A 65 13.98 -9.15 17.86
C LEU A 65 15.15 -8.24 18.26
N TYR A 66 15.17 -7.02 17.73
CA TYR A 66 16.35 -6.16 17.69
C TYR A 66 16.84 -5.71 19.07
N GLU A 67 15.96 -5.32 19.99
CA GLU A 67 16.36 -4.83 21.32
C GLU A 67 17.07 -5.93 22.13
N LYS A 68 16.58 -7.17 21.99
CA LYS A 68 17.20 -8.32 22.66
C LYS A 68 18.52 -8.69 21.98
N ALA A 69 18.57 -8.67 20.65
CA ALA A 69 19.80 -8.89 19.89
C ALA A 69 20.88 -7.88 20.30
N GLU A 70 20.52 -6.61 20.53
CA GLU A 70 21.46 -5.57 20.92
C GLU A 70 22.08 -5.86 22.28
N GLN A 71 21.27 -6.22 23.27
CA GLN A 71 21.74 -6.58 24.60
C GLN A 71 22.74 -7.76 24.55
N ILE A 72 22.42 -8.78 23.75
CA ILE A 72 23.25 -9.98 23.59
C ILE A 72 24.55 -9.66 22.84
N LEU A 73 24.50 -8.92 21.73
CA LEU A 73 25.69 -8.58 20.95
C LEU A 73 26.60 -7.58 21.66
N ARG A 74 26.08 -6.62 22.44
CA ARG A 74 26.92 -5.75 23.28
C ARG A 74 27.66 -6.55 24.37
N LYS A 75 27.03 -7.58 24.95
CA LYS A 75 27.73 -8.54 25.83
C LYS A 75 28.77 -9.36 25.08
N ALA A 76 28.47 -9.80 23.85
CA ALA A 76 29.42 -10.47 22.98
C ALA A 76 30.68 -9.63 22.75
N VAL A 77 30.54 -8.32 22.47
CA VAL A 77 31.67 -7.39 22.27
C VAL A 77 32.56 -7.32 23.52
N ILE A 78 31.94 -7.23 24.71
CA ILE A 78 32.69 -7.24 25.98
C ILE A 78 33.42 -8.57 26.14
N CYS A 79 32.75 -9.70 25.88
CA CYS A 79 33.34 -11.03 25.99
C CYS A 79 34.51 -11.23 25.01
N ALA A 80 34.35 -10.88 23.73
CA ALA A 80 35.39 -10.96 22.72
C ALA A 80 36.63 -10.16 23.12
N ARG A 81 36.41 -8.92 23.58
CA ARG A 81 37.49 -8.06 24.07
C ARG A 81 38.24 -8.68 25.25
N THR A 82 37.53 -9.28 26.20
CA THR A 82 38.13 -9.87 27.40
C THR A 82 38.91 -11.14 27.09
N VAL A 83 38.37 -12.02 26.24
CA VAL A 83 38.92 -13.36 26.01
C VAL A 83 40.03 -13.36 24.96
N ARG A 84 39.93 -12.52 23.93
CA ARG A 84 40.87 -12.49 22.80
C ARG A 84 41.68 -11.19 22.70
N GLY A 85 41.20 -10.11 23.31
CA GLY A 85 41.77 -8.77 23.15
C GLY A 85 41.15 -8.00 21.97
N LYS A 86 41.41 -6.69 21.91
CA LYS A 86 40.88 -5.80 20.85
C LYS A 86 41.56 -5.98 19.49
N GLU A 87 42.74 -6.58 19.46
CA GLU A 87 43.54 -6.77 18.26
C GLU A 87 43.26 -8.11 17.55
N HIS A 88 42.30 -8.90 18.03
CA HIS A 88 42.03 -10.23 17.50
C HIS A 88 40.89 -10.23 16.47
N PRO A 89 40.96 -11.02 15.38
CA PRO A 89 39.90 -11.13 14.38
C PRO A 89 38.50 -11.43 14.95
N ASP A 90 38.38 -12.33 15.94
CA ASP A 90 37.11 -12.61 16.65
C ASP A 90 36.43 -11.36 17.24
N TYR A 91 37.21 -10.36 17.69
CA TYR A 91 36.67 -9.09 18.16
C TYR A 91 36.06 -8.30 17.00
N ALA A 92 36.76 -8.18 15.86
CA ALA A 92 36.20 -7.56 14.66
C ALA A 92 34.95 -8.30 14.16
N THR A 93 34.92 -9.63 14.18
CA THR A 93 33.73 -10.40 13.77
C THR A 93 32.51 -10.05 14.63
N THR A 94 32.75 -9.89 15.93
CA THR A 94 31.70 -9.50 16.87
C THR A 94 31.24 -8.05 16.63
N LEU A 95 32.16 -7.13 16.27
CA LEU A 95 31.80 -5.77 15.87
C LEU A 95 30.96 -5.75 14.59
N VAL A 96 31.29 -6.58 13.59
CA VAL A 96 30.50 -6.72 12.36
C VAL A 96 29.09 -7.22 12.65
N ASN A 97 28.92 -8.16 13.58
CA ASN A 97 27.60 -8.64 13.98
C ASN A 97 26.75 -7.52 14.61
N LEU A 98 27.34 -6.75 15.54
CA LEU A 98 26.67 -5.59 16.14
C LEU A 98 26.38 -4.49 15.10
N ALA A 99 27.33 -4.20 14.20
CA ALA A 99 27.17 -3.21 13.14
C ALA A 99 25.99 -3.56 12.20
N ASN A 100 25.86 -4.84 11.83
CA ASN A 100 24.74 -5.32 11.02
C ASN A 100 23.39 -5.16 11.75
N LEU A 101 23.34 -5.43 13.06
CA LEU A 101 22.13 -5.18 13.84
C LEU A 101 21.78 -3.69 13.87
N LEU A 102 22.76 -2.84 14.17
CA LEU A 102 22.57 -1.38 14.23
C LEU A 102 22.11 -0.81 12.88
N ARG A 103 22.60 -1.37 11.76
CA ARG A 103 22.10 -1.06 10.40
C ARG A 103 20.58 -1.32 10.31
N MET A 104 20.13 -2.51 10.69
CA MET A 104 18.70 -2.88 10.63
C MET A 104 17.82 -2.03 11.56
N MET A 105 18.37 -1.57 12.69
CA MET A 105 17.72 -0.63 13.61
C MET A 105 17.78 0.83 13.14
N LYS A 106 18.40 1.09 11.99
CA LYS A 106 18.64 2.42 11.42
C LYS A 106 19.52 3.34 12.29
N GLN A 107 20.39 2.77 13.12
CA GLN A 107 21.42 3.48 13.87
C GLN A 107 22.70 3.58 13.03
N TRP A 108 22.62 4.41 12.00
CA TRP A 108 23.53 4.44 10.86
C TRP A 108 24.96 4.84 11.22
N GLU A 109 25.13 5.87 12.04
CA GLU A 109 26.44 6.41 12.41
C GLU A 109 27.25 5.45 13.28
N GLU A 110 26.62 4.80 14.26
CA GLU A 110 27.27 3.79 15.10
C GLU A 110 27.64 2.56 14.26
N SER A 111 26.74 2.10 13.39
CA SER A 111 26.99 0.99 12.47
C SER A 111 28.19 1.26 11.54
N GLU A 112 28.24 2.42 10.88
CA GLU A 112 29.35 2.83 10.00
C GLU A 112 30.68 2.82 10.77
N THR A 113 30.68 3.39 12.00
CA THR A 113 31.85 3.41 12.88
C THR A 113 32.36 2.01 13.20
N LEU A 114 31.46 1.08 13.53
CA LEU A 114 31.84 -0.29 13.87
C LEU A 114 32.35 -1.08 12.66
N PHE A 115 31.76 -0.90 11.47
CA PHE A 115 32.29 -1.49 10.24
C PHE A 115 33.71 -0.99 9.94
N TYR A 116 33.97 0.30 10.06
CA TYR A 116 35.32 0.85 9.87
C TYR A 116 36.33 0.31 10.89
N GLN A 117 35.94 0.18 12.15
CA GLN A 117 36.80 -0.45 13.17
C GLN A 117 37.13 -1.91 12.81
N ALA A 118 36.15 -2.69 12.38
CA ALA A 118 36.36 -4.07 11.97
C ALA A 118 37.24 -4.18 10.72
N LEU A 119 37.01 -3.37 9.68
CA LEU A 119 37.83 -3.34 8.47
C LEU A 119 39.28 -2.97 8.78
N ALA A 120 39.51 -1.94 9.60
CA ALA A 120 40.85 -1.54 10.01
C ALA A 120 41.58 -2.68 10.73
N LEU A 121 40.87 -3.43 11.59
CA LEU A 121 41.46 -4.56 12.28
C LEU A 121 41.74 -5.73 11.35
N TYR A 122 40.80 -6.09 10.47
CA TYR A 122 40.99 -7.16 9.50
C TYR A 122 42.14 -6.86 8.52
N LYS A 123 42.28 -5.61 8.08
CA LYS A 123 43.40 -5.15 7.25
C LYS A 123 44.75 -5.51 7.87
N ILE A 124 44.91 -5.32 9.19
CA ILE A 124 46.17 -5.56 9.90
C ILE A 124 46.35 -7.04 10.26
N THR A 125 45.26 -7.73 10.62
CA THR A 125 45.33 -9.08 11.20
C THR A 125 45.31 -10.20 10.17
N ILE A 126 44.46 -10.09 9.15
CA ILE A 126 44.24 -11.14 8.14
C ILE A 126 44.46 -10.64 6.70
N GLY A 127 44.62 -9.33 6.51
CA GLY A 127 44.87 -8.68 5.22
C GLY A 127 43.61 -8.29 4.45
N GLU A 128 43.74 -7.32 3.55
CA GLU A 128 42.62 -6.76 2.75
C GLU A 128 42.17 -7.68 1.61
N SER A 129 42.97 -8.70 1.26
CA SER A 129 42.64 -9.70 0.23
C SER A 129 41.85 -10.90 0.79
N HIS A 130 41.54 -10.89 2.08
CA HIS A 130 40.85 -11.98 2.77
C HIS A 130 39.33 -11.90 2.58
N PHE A 131 38.65 -13.06 2.49
CA PHE A 131 37.21 -13.11 2.23
C PHE A 131 36.36 -12.41 3.31
N ILE A 132 36.77 -12.50 4.58
CA ILE A 132 36.11 -11.80 5.70
C ILE A 132 36.17 -10.27 5.52
N TYR A 133 37.27 -9.73 5.00
CA TYR A 133 37.39 -8.32 4.67
C TYR A 133 36.40 -7.94 3.55
N ALA A 134 36.35 -8.75 2.49
CA ALA A 134 35.40 -8.57 1.39
C ALA A 134 33.93 -8.66 1.85
N GLY A 135 33.58 -9.60 2.73
CA GLY A 135 32.23 -9.71 3.30
C GLY A 135 31.86 -8.50 4.16
N THR A 136 32.83 -7.93 4.88
CA THR A 136 32.62 -6.69 5.66
C THR A 136 32.40 -5.49 4.74
N MET A 137 33.17 -5.39 3.65
CA MET A 137 32.95 -4.36 2.61
C MET A 137 31.57 -4.49 1.97
N ASN A 138 31.11 -5.71 1.68
CA ASN A 138 29.75 -5.94 1.17
C ASN A 138 28.68 -5.42 2.15
N ASN A 139 28.82 -5.73 3.44
CA ASN A 139 27.87 -5.25 4.46
C ASN A 139 27.87 -3.73 4.64
N LEU A 140 29.04 -3.09 4.52
CA LEU A 140 29.16 -1.64 4.50
C LEU A 140 28.52 -1.03 3.25
N GLY A 141 28.63 -1.70 2.09
CA GLY A 141 27.94 -1.32 0.86
C GLY A 141 26.43 -1.31 1.05
N LEU A 142 25.86 -2.36 1.66
CA LEU A 142 24.44 -2.43 2.01
C LEU A 142 24.02 -1.30 2.97
N LEU A 143 24.85 -0.94 3.96
CA LEU A 143 24.60 0.21 4.82
C LEU A 143 24.46 1.50 3.99
N TYR A 144 25.40 1.79 3.08
CA TYR A 144 25.30 2.99 2.25
C TYR A 144 24.12 2.96 1.28
N TYR A 145 23.75 1.79 0.76
CA TYR A 145 22.57 1.63 -0.07
C TYR A 145 21.29 2.02 0.68
N GLU A 146 21.11 1.52 1.91
CA GLU A 146 19.95 1.86 2.77
C GLU A 146 19.91 3.36 3.14
N GLN A 147 21.07 4.04 3.15
CA GLN A 147 21.19 5.49 3.35
C GLN A 147 20.91 6.31 2.07
N GLY A 148 20.75 5.67 0.91
CA GLY A 148 20.67 6.33 -0.39
C GLY A 148 22.00 6.87 -0.93
N LYS A 149 23.13 6.49 -0.33
CA LYS A 149 24.49 6.89 -0.76
C LYS A 149 25.02 5.91 -1.82
N LEU A 150 24.38 5.90 -3.00
CA LEU A 150 24.60 4.89 -4.05
C LEU A 150 26.07 4.76 -4.49
N GLU A 151 26.78 5.88 -4.68
CA GLU A 151 28.19 5.86 -5.11
C GLU A 151 29.09 5.14 -4.10
N ARG A 152 28.97 5.48 -2.80
CA ARG A 152 29.75 4.80 -1.75
C ARG A 152 29.36 3.33 -1.60
N ALA A 153 28.09 3.00 -1.82
CA ALA A 153 27.64 1.62 -1.81
C ALA A 153 28.31 0.81 -2.91
N LYS A 154 28.33 1.35 -4.13
CA LYS A 154 28.97 0.79 -5.31
C LYS A 154 30.46 0.58 -5.11
N GLU A 155 31.19 1.59 -4.64
CA GLU A 155 32.63 1.49 -4.32
C GLU A 155 32.92 0.31 -3.38
N CYS A 156 32.10 0.14 -2.34
CA CYS A 156 32.27 -0.94 -1.37
C CYS A 156 32.01 -2.33 -1.98
N LEU A 157 30.97 -2.45 -2.80
CA LEU A 157 30.60 -3.70 -3.48
C LEU A 157 31.64 -4.08 -4.55
N GLU A 158 32.10 -3.13 -5.36
CA GLU A 158 33.16 -3.34 -6.36
C GLU A 158 34.49 -3.74 -5.70
N HIS A 159 34.84 -3.14 -4.56
CA HIS A 159 36.01 -3.55 -3.80
C HIS A 159 35.87 -4.99 -3.26
N SER A 160 34.67 -5.36 -2.80
CA SER A 160 34.40 -6.75 -2.38
C SER A 160 34.53 -7.72 -3.55
N LEU A 161 33.94 -7.40 -4.71
CA LEU A 161 34.06 -8.22 -5.93
C LEU A 161 35.51 -8.39 -6.37
N HIS A 162 36.31 -7.33 -6.35
CA HIS A 162 37.72 -7.39 -6.72
C HIS A 162 38.52 -8.39 -5.86
N ILE A 163 38.21 -8.46 -4.57
CA ILE A 163 38.87 -9.40 -3.65
C ILE A 163 38.44 -10.85 -3.92
N LEU A 164 37.18 -11.05 -4.28
CA LEU A 164 36.57 -12.38 -4.45
C LEU A 164 36.78 -12.94 -5.87
N GLU A 165 37.05 -12.09 -6.85
CA GLU A 165 37.19 -12.45 -8.26
C GLU A 165 38.25 -13.54 -8.49
N GLY A 166 37.89 -14.55 -9.28
CA GLY A 166 38.78 -15.66 -9.66
C GLY A 166 39.04 -16.70 -8.56
N LYS A 167 38.42 -16.59 -7.38
CA LYS A 167 38.61 -17.52 -6.26
C LYS A 167 37.43 -18.50 -6.18
N ALA A 168 37.67 -19.75 -6.58
CA ALA A 168 36.65 -20.79 -6.61
C ALA A 168 36.02 -21.04 -5.23
N GLU A 169 36.78 -20.95 -4.14
CA GLU A 169 36.24 -21.16 -2.79
C GLU A 169 35.25 -20.07 -2.34
N TYR A 170 35.24 -18.90 -2.99
CA TYR A 170 34.35 -17.78 -2.65
C TYR A 170 33.39 -17.41 -3.77
N ILE A 171 33.12 -18.36 -4.66
CA ILE A 171 32.26 -18.13 -5.82
C ILE A 171 30.81 -17.78 -5.44
N ILE A 172 30.29 -18.35 -4.34
CA ILE A 172 28.94 -18.03 -3.82
C ILE A 172 28.88 -16.64 -3.17
N PRO A 173 29.81 -16.25 -2.27
CA PRO A 173 29.95 -14.86 -1.84
C PRO A 173 30.09 -13.86 -3.00
N TYR A 174 30.87 -14.22 -4.03
CA TYR A 174 31.02 -13.38 -5.23
C TYR A 174 29.67 -13.17 -5.93
N ALA A 175 28.90 -14.23 -6.14
CA ALA A 175 27.54 -14.15 -6.69
C ALA A 175 26.60 -13.28 -5.84
N THR A 176 26.64 -13.44 -4.50
CA THR A 176 25.85 -12.63 -3.58
C THR A 176 26.19 -11.14 -3.66
N THR A 177 27.49 -10.80 -3.78
CA THR A 177 27.93 -9.41 -3.95
C THR A 177 27.50 -8.84 -5.31
N LEU A 178 27.52 -9.66 -6.39
CA LEU A 178 26.97 -9.26 -7.68
C LEU A 178 25.48 -8.92 -7.57
N HIS A 179 24.70 -9.72 -6.85
CA HIS A 179 23.27 -9.46 -6.63
C HIS A 179 23.03 -8.10 -5.96
N ASN A 180 23.79 -7.77 -4.92
CA ASN A 180 23.67 -6.48 -4.25
C ASN A 180 24.04 -5.30 -5.18
N LEU A 181 24.95 -5.52 -6.12
CA LEU A 181 25.35 -4.51 -7.10
C LEU A 181 24.28 -4.29 -8.19
N VAL A 182 23.49 -5.32 -8.51
CA VAL A 182 22.33 -5.22 -9.43
C VAL A 182 21.33 -4.20 -8.90
N ASP A 183 21.04 -4.23 -7.59
CA ASP A 183 20.12 -3.27 -6.97
C ASP A 183 20.60 -1.82 -7.12
N ILE A 184 21.92 -1.59 -7.06
CA ILE A 184 22.51 -0.28 -7.34
C ILE A 184 22.25 0.12 -8.79
N TYR A 185 22.58 -0.74 -9.75
CA TYR A 185 22.40 -0.44 -11.17
C TYR A 185 20.92 -0.19 -11.52
N LYS A 186 19.99 -0.90 -10.89
CA LYS A 186 18.55 -0.65 -11.03
C LYS A 186 18.17 0.74 -10.51
N LYS A 187 18.66 1.15 -9.33
CA LYS A 187 18.40 2.49 -8.78
C LYS A 187 19.01 3.62 -9.61
N GLU A 188 20.13 3.37 -10.27
CA GLU A 188 20.77 4.31 -11.21
C GLU A 188 20.07 4.34 -12.59
N GLY A 189 19.13 3.42 -12.85
CA GLY A 189 18.45 3.28 -14.15
C GLY A 189 19.28 2.55 -15.20
N ASN A 190 20.43 1.97 -14.85
CA ASN A 190 21.29 1.22 -15.75
C ASN A 190 20.83 -0.25 -15.87
N LEU A 191 19.66 -0.44 -16.50
CA LEU A 191 19.01 -1.75 -16.64
C LEU A 191 19.79 -2.75 -17.51
N THR A 192 20.67 -2.28 -18.40
CA THR A 192 21.51 -3.16 -19.22
C THR A 192 22.58 -3.81 -18.37
N LEU A 193 23.31 -3.01 -17.59
CA LEU A 193 24.35 -3.54 -16.71
C LEU A 193 23.76 -4.44 -15.62
N ALA A 194 22.60 -4.07 -15.06
CA ALA A 194 21.83 -4.93 -14.16
C ALA A 194 21.52 -6.31 -14.76
N GLU A 195 21.12 -6.37 -16.04
CA GLU A 195 20.82 -7.64 -16.73
C GLU A 195 22.08 -8.48 -16.92
N GLU A 196 23.17 -7.87 -17.38
CA GLU A 196 24.44 -8.56 -17.59
C GLU A 196 24.99 -9.14 -16.29
N THR A 197 24.91 -8.37 -15.19
CA THR A 197 25.34 -8.81 -13.87
C THR A 197 24.47 -9.96 -13.34
N LEU A 198 23.14 -9.88 -13.45
CA LEU A 198 22.24 -10.97 -13.06
C LEU A 198 22.49 -12.26 -13.86
N LYS A 199 22.73 -12.15 -15.17
CA LYS A 199 23.05 -13.33 -15.99
C LYS A 199 24.36 -13.98 -15.55
N LYS A 200 25.38 -13.17 -15.22
CA LYS A 200 26.64 -13.67 -14.68
C LYS A 200 26.43 -14.42 -13.36
N GLU A 201 25.61 -13.86 -12.46
CA GLU A 201 25.24 -14.51 -11.20
C GLU A 201 24.54 -15.86 -11.43
N ILE A 202 23.56 -15.91 -12.34
CA ILE A 202 22.80 -17.12 -12.66
C ILE A 202 23.70 -18.20 -13.28
N GLU A 203 24.63 -17.83 -14.16
CA GLU A 203 25.57 -18.77 -14.77
C GLU A 203 26.49 -19.39 -13.72
N ILE A 204 26.98 -18.57 -12.78
CA ILE A 204 27.75 -19.06 -11.63
C ILE A 204 26.98 -20.14 -10.86
N TYR A 205 25.71 -19.88 -10.52
CA TYR A 205 24.92 -20.87 -9.80
C TYR A 205 24.72 -22.16 -10.61
N LYS A 206 24.55 -22.09 -11.93
CA LYS A 206 24.47 -23.29 -12.79
C LYS A 206 25.77 -24.09 -12.79
N GLU A 207 26.90 -23.42 -12.99
CA GLU A 207 28.22 -24.07 -12.98
C GLU A 207 28.51 -24.78 -11.65
N GLN A 208 28.01 -24.22 -10.54
CA GLN A 208 28.18 -24.78 -9.20
C GLN A 208 27.10 -25.81 -8.81
N GLN A 209 26.14 -26.12 -9.69
CA GLN A 209 25.02 -27.03 -9.42
C GLN A 209 24.03 -26.53 -8.33
N TYR A 210 23.79 -25.21 -8.29
CA TYR A 210 22.90 -24.53 -7.34
C TYR A 210 21.50 -24.26 -7.91
N GLU A 211 21.10 -24.84 -9.05
CA GLU A 211 19.82 -24.54 -9.73
C GLU A 211 18.56 -24.87 -8.90
N GLY A 212 18.70 -25.63 -7.82
CA GLY A 212 17.62 -25.91 -6.88
C GLY A 212 17.59 -25.01 -5.64
N THR A 213 18.52 -24.08 -5.48
CA THR A 213 18.66 -23.34 -4.22
C THR A 213 17.81 -22.08 -4.18
N VAL A 214 17.49 -21.62 -2.97
CA VAL A 214 16.77 -20.35 -2.74
C VAL A 214 17.55 -19.15 -3.32
N LEU A 215 18.89 -19.20 -3.30
CA LEU A 215 19.74 -18.15 -3.89
C LEU A 215 19.56 -18.06 -5.41
N TYR A 216 19.58 -19.20 -6.10
CA TYR A 216 19.31 -19.24 -7.54
C TYR A 216 17.88 -18.76 -7.87
N ALA A 217 16.89 -19.18 -7.07
CA ALA A 217 15.51 -18.69 -7.21
C ALA A 217 15.41 -17.17 -7.04
N ALA A 218 16.14 -16.57 -6.09
CA ALA A 218 16.16 -15.12 -5.88
C ALA A 218 16.77 -14.37 -7.09
N ALA A 219 17.86 -14.87 -7.66
CA ALA A 219 18.46 -14.31 -8.87
C ALA A 219 17.50 -14.36 -10.07
N LEU A 220 16.80 -15.49 -10.26
CA LEU A 220 15.76 -15.63 -11.29
C LEU A 220 14.57 -14.68 -11.05
N ASN A 221 14.16 -14.46 -9.80
CA ASN A 221 13.11 -13.50 -9.46
C ASN A 221 13.51 -12.09 -9.89
N SER A 222 14.71 -11.64 -9.49
CA SER A 222 15.26 -10.33 -9.87
C SER A 222 15.39 -10.17 -11.39
N LEU A 223 15.80 -11.22 -12.12
CA LEU A 223 15.87 -11.21 -13.58
C LEU A 223 14.48 -11.15 -14.23
N GLY A 224 13.49 -11.84 -13.68
CA GLY A 224 12.11 -11.79 -14.15
C GLY A 224 11.49 -10.41 -14.01
N ILE A 225 11.70 -9.74 -12.86
CA ILE A 225 11.30 -8.35 -12.66
C ILE A 225 11.99 -7.42 -13.67
N LEU A 226 13.30 -7.59 -13.88
CA LEU A 226 14.04 -6.77 -14.82
C LEU A 226 13.55 -6.94 -16.26
N TYR A 227 13.26 -8.17 -16.70
CA TYR A 227 12.66 -8.40 -18.01
C TYR A 227 11.29 -7.78 -18.14
N CYS A 228 10.50 -7.77 -17.07
CA CYS A 228 9.21 -7.11 -17.03
C CYS A 228 9.34 -5.60 -17.21
N GLU A 229 10.28 -4.95 -16.51
CA GLU A 229 10.60 -3.53 -16.66
C GLU A 229 11.05 -3.18 -18.09
N LYS A 230 11.76 -4.09 -18.76
CA LYS A 230 12.20 -3.94 -20.17
C LYS A 230 11.14 -4.30 -21.21
N GLY A 231 9.92 -4.65 -20.81
CA GLY A 231 8.83 -5.06 -21.70
C GLY A 231 9.02 -6.46 -22.33
N GLN A 232 9.98 -7.25 -21.88
CA GLN A 232 10.28 -8.59 -22.40
C GLN A 232 9.47 -9.66 -21.66
N TYR A 233 8.14 -9.55 -21.73
CA TYR A 233 7.22 -10.27 -20.84
C TYR A 233 7.27 -11.80 -20.96
N GLU A 234 7.52 -12.35 -22.15
CA GLU A 234 7.64 -13.81 -22.31
C GLU A 234 8.89 -14.35 -21.60
N LYS A 235 10.02 -13.65 -21.69
CA LYS A 235 11.24 -14.02 -20.95
C LYS A 235 11.04 -13.85 -19.46
N ALA A 236 10.40 -12.76 -19.04
CA ALA A 236 10.07 -12.49 -17.65
C ALA A 236 9.24 -13.64 -17.05
N LYS A 237 8.22 -14.10 -17.77
CA LYS A 237 7.34 -15.19 -17.32
C LYS A 237 8.11 -16.50 -17.17
N ALA A 238 8.96 -16.84 -18.13
CA ALA A 238 9.73 -18.08 -18.11
C ALA A 238 10.62 -18.17 -16.86
N VAL A 239 11.47 -17.17 -16.62
CA VAL A 239 12.42 -17.18 -15.49
C VAL A 239 11.70 -17.05 -14.14
N MET A 240 10.61 -16.28 -14.07
CA MET A 240 9.84 -16.14 -12.82
C MET A 240 9.08 -17.43 -12.47
N THR A 241 8.61 -18.19 -13.47
CA THR A 241 7.95 -19.48 -13.21
C THR A 241 8.93 -20.46 -12.57
N GLU A 242 10.14 -20.55 -13.11
CA GLU A 242 11.22 -21.38 -12.56
C GLU A 242 11.56 -20.95 -11.11
N SER A 243 11.70 -19.64 -10.86
CA SER A 243 11.92 -19.10 -9.52
C SER A 243 10.83 -19.53 -8.52
N VAL A 244 9.55 -19.43 -8.90
CA VAL A 244 8.40 -19.81 -8.05
C VAL A 244 8.41 -21.30 -7.73
N GLU A 245 8.69 -22.16 -8.71
CA GLU A 245 8.74 -23.62 -8.52
C GLU A 245 9.83 -24.03 -7.53
N ILE A 246 11.02 -23.44 -7.66
CA ILE A 246 12.14 -23.71 -6.75
C ILE A 246 11.82 -23.19 -5.35
N THR A 247 11.28 -21.97 -5.24
CA THR A 247 10.91 -21.37 -3.95
C THR A 247 9.84 -22.19 -3.24
N LYS A 248 8.83 -22.67 -3.98
CA LYS A 248 7.78 -23.56 -3.44
C LYS A 248 8.38 -24.84 -2.87
N LYS A 249 9.29 -25.47 -3.62
CA LYS A 249 9.89 -26.74 -3.25
C LYS A 249 10.73 -26.65 -1.98
N HIS A 250 11.43 -25.53 -1.78
CA HIS A 250 12.42 -25.38 -0.71
C HIS A 250 11.91 -24.63 0.53
N LEU A 251 11.02 -23.66 0.37
CA LEU A 251 10.51 -22.84 1.48
C LEU A 251 9.03 -23.08 1.79
N GLY A 252 8.34 -23.89 0.98
CA GLY A 252 6.92 -24.16 1.17
C GLY A 252 6.01 -22.98 0.82
N GLU A 253 4.72 -23.26 0.70
CA GLU A 253 3.71 -22.29 0.25
C GLU A 253 3.36 -21.23 1.32
N SER A 254 3.66 -21.52 2.59
CA SER A 254 3.46 -20.63 3.72
C SER A 254 4.52 -19.52 3.80
N SER A 255 5.67 -19.68 3.14
CA SER A 255 6.76 -18.71 3.20
C SER A 255 6.44 -17.40 2.48
N ASP A 256 6.93 -16.29 3.04
CA ASP A 256 6.72 -14.97 2.44
C ASP A 256 7.49 -14.80 1.12
N ALA A 257 8.63 -15.49 0.97
CA ALA A 257 9.40 -15.54 -0.28
C ALA A 257 8.60 -16.22 -1.40
N TYR A 258 7.90 -17.33 -1.12
CA TYR A 258 7.03 -17.98 -2.09
C TYR A 258 5.86 -17.07 -2.48
N LYS A 259 5.14 -16.52 -1.49
CA LYS A 259 4.01 -15.59 -1.74
C LYS A 259 4.44 -14.39 -2.58
N THR A 260 5.61 -13.82 -2.31
CA THR A 260 6.16 -12.69 -3.07
C THR A 260 6.51 -13.10 -4.50
N SER A 261 7.14 -14.25 -4.69
CA SER A 261 7.49 -14.74 -6.04
C SER A 261 6.26 -15.06 -6.88
N VAL A 262 5.20 -15.60 -6.27
CA VAL A 262 3.90 -15.83 -6.93
C VAL A 262 3.27 -14.51 -7.37
N LYS A 263 3.22 -13.50 -6.48
CA LYS A 263 2.71 -12.17 -6.83
C LYS A 263 3.48 -11.54 -8.00
N ASN A 264 4.80 -11.69 -8.02
CA ASN A 264 5.63 -11.20 -9.11
C ASN A 264 5.35 -11.94 -10.43
N LEU A 265 5.11 -13.25 -10.38
CA LEU A 265 4.71 -14.05 -11.55
C LEU A 265 3.34 -13.62 -12.09
N GLU A 266 2.37 -13.40 -11.21
CA GLU A 266 1.02 -12.92 -11.55
C GLU A 266 1.11 -11.56 -12.27
N MET A 267 1.84 -10.60 -11.70
CA MET A 267 2.08 -9.29 -12.32
C MET A 267 2.70 -9.41 -13.73
N ILE A 268 3.67 -10.31 -13.92
CA ILE A 268 4.31 -10.53 -15.22
C ILE A 268 3.34 -11.14 -16.22
N GLN A 269 2.50 -12.09 -15.80
CA GLN A 269 1.49 -12.73 -16.65
C GLN A 269 0.43 -11.73 -17.10
N GLU A 270 0.02 -10.80 -16.24
CA GLU A 270 -0.90 -9.71 -16.58
C GLU A 270 -0.32 -8.78 -17.64
N LYS A 271 0.90 -8.28 -17.43
CA LYS A 271 1.59 -7.42 -18.42
C LYS A 271 1.82 -8.12 -19.76
N LEU A 272 2.10 -9.43 -19.74
CA LEU A 272 2.21 -10.23 -20.97
C LEU A 272 0.87 -10.28 -21.72
N GLN A 273 -0.24 -10.45 -21.00
CA GLN A 273 -1.57 -10.51 -21.58
C GLN A 273 -1.99 -9.16 -22.18
N GLU A 274 -1.73 -8.06 -21.47
CA GLU A 274 -1.96 -6.70 -21.99
C GLU A 274 -1.18 -6.43 -23.29
N HIS A 275 0.09 -6.82 -23.33
CA HIS A 275 0.94 -6.67 -24.52
C HIS A 275 0.41 -7.47 -25.71
N LYS A 276 -0.06 -8.70 -25.49
CA LYS A 276 -0.69 -9.52 -26.53
C LYS A 276 -1.98 -8.90 -27.06
N ILE A 277 -2.80 -8.31 -26.19
CA ILE A 277 -4.04 -7.63 -26.58
C ILE A 277 -3.75 -6.38 -27.42
N LYS A 278 -2.77 -5.56 -27.00
CA LYS A 278 -2.34 -4.37 -27.77
C LYS A 278 -1.79 -4.74 -29.14
N SER A 279 -0.90 -5.73 -29.22
CA SER A 279 -0.35 -6.21 -30.48
C SER A 279 -1.45 -6.77 -31.41
N ASN A 280 -2.40 -7.54 -30.88
CA ASN A 280 -3.54 -8.02 -31.67
C ASN A 280 -4.45 -6.89 -32.15
N HIS A 281 -4.65 -5.84 -31.34
CA HIS A 281 -5.43 -4.67 -31.71
C HIS A 281 -4.76 -3.86 -32.82
N GLU A 282 -3.43 -3.68 -32.75
CA GLU A 282 -2.63 -3.02 -33.80
C GLU A 282 -2.69 -3.81 -35.12
N ILE A 283 -2.53 -5.14 -35.07
CA ILE A 283 -2.68 -6.02 -36.24
C ILE A 283 -4.09 -5.90 -36.84
N LEU A 284 -5.13 -5.86 -35.99
CA LEU A 284 -6.52 -5.68 -36.43
C LEU A 284 -6.74 -4.33 -37.10
N GLN A 285 -6.20 -3.24 -36.54
CA GLN A 285 -6.30 -1.90 -37.12
C GLN A 285 -5.54 -1.80 -38.45
N GLU A 286 -4.37 -2.42 -38.56
CA GLU A 286 -3.58 -2.45 -39.78
C GLU A 286 -4.26 -3.28 -40.88
N THR A 287 -4.82 -4.44 -40.52
CA THR A 287 -5.67 -5.28 -41.40
C THR A 287 -6.92 -4.51 -41.86
N LEU A 288 -7.60 -3.79 -40.96
CA LEU A 288 -8.75 -2.95 -41.29
C LEU A 288 -8.38 -1.78 -42.22
N LYS A 289 -7.16 -1.24 -42.11
CA LYS A 289 -6.62 -0.20 -43.00
C LYS A 289 -6.34 -0.75 -44.41
N GLU A 290 -5.80 -1.96 -44.50
CA GLU A 290 -5.61 -2.66 -45.77
C GLU A 290 -6.96 -3.05 -46.43
N MET A 291 -7.97 -3.43 -45.63
CA MET A 291 -9.31 -3.72 -46.13
C MET A 291 -10.08 -2.46 -46.56
N THR A 292 -9.93 -1.34 -45.85
CA THR A 292 -10.56 -0.06 -46.22
C THR A 292 -9.91 0.59 -47.44
N THR A 293 -8.59 0.45 -47.63
CA THR A 293 -7.92 0.85 -48.87
C THR A 293 -8.33 -0.01 -50.07
N ALA A 294 -8.69 -1.28 -49.86
CA ALA A 294 -9.30 -2.14 -50.89
C ALA A 294 -10.80 -1.83 -51.15
N SER A 295 -11.50 -1.27 -50.17
CA SER A 295 -12.94 -0.96 -50.19
C SER A 295 -13.28 0.44 -50.72
N CYS A 296 -12.31 1.34 -50.92
CA CYS A 296 -12.51 2.66 -51.55
C CYS A 296 -12.66 2.60 -53.09
N ALA A 297 -13.26 1.53 -53.61
CA ALA A 297 -13.55 1.34 -55.02
C ALA A 297 -14.90 0.64 -55.22
N GLN A 298 -16.00 1.27 -54.81
CA GLN A 298 -17.34 1.25 -55.46
C GLN A 298 -18.42 1.72 -54.47
N GLU A 299 -18.84 2.98 -54.60
CA GLU A 299 -20.09 3.49 -54.03
C GLU A 299 -21.17 3.54 -55.11
N TYR A 300 -22.30 2.84 -54.91
CA TYR A 300 -23.62 3.38 -55.26
C TYR A 300 -24.79 2.55 -54.67
N ASN A 301 -25.82 3.27 -54.25
CA ASN A 301 -27.20 2.84 -53.94
C ASN A 301 -27.47 1.94 -52.73
N LEU A 302 -28.00 2.52 -51.64
CA LEU A 302 -28.97 1.81 -50.78
C LEU A 302 -29.88 2.74 -49.94
N GLU A 303 -30.39 3.84 -50.50
CA GLU A 303 -31.38 4.69 -49.79
C GLU A 303 -32.79 4.05 -49.67
N THR A 304 -33.07 2.96 -50.39
CA THR A 304 -34.41 2.36 -50.45
C THR A 304 -34.64 1.25 -49.41
N ALA A 305 -33.60 0.76 -48.73
CA ALA A 305 -33.73 -0.30 -47.71
C ALA A 305 -34.01 0.24 -46.29
N MET A 306 -33.78 1.53 -46.03
CA MET A 306 -33.85 2.12 -44.69
C MET A 306 -35.27 2.40 -44.18
N ALA A 307 -36.30 2.28 -45.04
CA ALA A 307 -37.68 2.58 -44.66
C ALA A 307 -38.39 1.42 -43.90
N SER A 308 -37.96 0.17 -44.11
CA SER A 308 -38.58 -1.00 -43.45
C SER A 308 -37.89 -1.41 -42.14
N ALA A 309 -36.64 -0.99 -41.92
CA ALA A 309 -35.88 -1.28 -40.69
C ALA A 309 -36.24 -0.34 -39.51
N ARG A 310 -36.82 0.84 -39.78
CA ARG A 310 -37.17 1.84 -38.76
C ARG A 310 -38.27 1.42 -37.79
N LYS A 311 -39.05 0.37 -38.09
CA LYS A 311 -40.17 -0.07 -37.25
C LYS A 311 -39.82 -1.18 -36.25
N VAL A 312 -38.60 -1.73 -36.32
CA VAL A 312 -38.12 -2.82 -35.43
C VAL A 312 -37.04 -2.32 -34.44
N LEU A 313 -36.47 -1.13 -34.68
CA LEU A 313 -35.38 -0.55 -33.90
C LEU A 313 -35.83 0.36 -32.72
N GLU A 314 -37.12 0.43 -32.40
CA GLU A 314 -37.61 1.26 -31.29
C GLU A 314 -37.63 0.55 -29.92
N ASN A 315 -37.27 -0.74 -29.81
CA ASN A 315 -37.25 -1.44 -28.52
C ASN A 315 -36.04 -2.38 -28.35
N SER A 316 -34.84 -1.83 -28.11
CA SER A 316 -33.77 -2.38 -27.24
C SER A 316 -32.47 -1.56 -27.37
N PRO A 317 -31.61 -1.51 -26.33
CA PRO A 317 -30.66 -0.42 -26.13
C PRO A 317 -29.42 -0.50 -27.04
N LYS A 318 -28.94 0.68 -27.43
CA LYS A 318 -27.72 0.92 -28.21
C LYS A 318 -26.49 0.33 -27.52
N VAL A 319 -25.73 -0.49 -28.24
CA VAL A 319 -24.33 -0.81 -27.89
C VAL A 319 -23.47 0.36 -28.36
N VAL A 320 -22.74 0.98 -27.43
CA VAL A 320 -21.87 2.14 -27.67
C VAL A 320 -20.41 1.67 -27.73
N GLU A 321 -19.63 2.33 -28.59
CA GLU A 321 -18.21 2.15 -28.87
C GLU A 321 -17.31 2.05 -27.63
N THR A 322 -16.20 1.33 -27.80
CA THR A 322 -15.02 1.13 -26.93
C THR A 322 -14.86 2.14 -25.78
N GLY A 323 -15.05 1.70 -24.53
CA GLY A 323 -15.00 2.57 -23.35
C GLY A 323 -14.25 1.95 -22.16
N PHE A 324 -13.61 2.82 -21.38
CA PHE A 324 -13.07 2.53 -20.06
C PHE A 324 -14.12 1.81 -19.19
N VAL A 325 -13.81 0.60 -18.72
CA VAL A 325 -14.71 -0.18 -17.84
C VAL A 325 -14.55 0.31 -16.41
N LYS A 326 -15.60 0.86 -15.81
CA LYS A 326 -15.57 1.26 -14.39
C LYS A 326 -15.47 0.03 -13.49
N GLY A 327 -14.67 0.13 -12.42
CA GLY A 327 -14.45 -0.96 -11.47
C GLY A 327 -15.73 -1.46 -10.81
N LEU A 328 -16.65 -0.54 -10.50
CA LEU A 328 -17.95 -0.89 -9.91
C LEU A 328 -18.82 -1.72 -10.89
N ASP A 329 -18.84 -1.35 -12.17
CA ASP A 329 -19.60 -2.09 -13.20
C ASP A 329 -19.00 -3.48 -13.42
N LEU A 330 -17.67 -3.59 -13.44
CA LEU A 330 -16.95 -4.87 -13.49
C LEU A 330 -17.33 -5.77 -12.30
N CYS A 331 -17.31 -5.22 -11.09
CA CYS A 331 -17.63 -5.94 -9.86
C CYS A 331 -19.09 -6.39 -9.82
N ARG A 332 -20.03 -5.53 -10.26
CA ARG A 332 -21.45 -5.87 -10.39
C ARG A 332 -21.66 -7.01 -11.38
N ALA A 333 -21.01 -6.95 -12.55
CA ALA A 333 -21.09 -8.01 -13.56
C ALA A 333 -20.50 -9.33 -13.04
N TYR A 334 -19.32 -9.28 -12.39
CA TYR A 334 -18.70 -10.45 -11.79
C TYR A 334 -19.59 -11.10 -10.72
N PHE A 335 -20.18 -10.28 -9.85
CA PHE A 335 -21.11 -10.76 -8.85
C PHE A 335 -22.30 -11.47 -9.49
N ASN A 336 -22.96 -10.85 -10.48
CA ASN A 336 -24.16 -11.39 -11.13
C ASN A 336 -23.89 -12.65 -11.96
N GLU A 337 -22.77 -12.70 -12.68
CA GLU A 337 -22.47 -13.81 -13.60
C GLU A 337 -21.79 -15.00 -12.91
N VAL A 338 -21.06 -14.75 -11.82
CA VAL A 338 -20.22 -15.77 -11.17
C VAL A 338 -20.72 -16.13 -9.77
N CYS A 339 -20.94 -15.14 -8.91
CA CYS A 339 -21.25 -15.38 -7.50
C CYS A 339 -22.73 -15.71 -7.29
N TYR A 340 -23.64 -14.91 -7.83
CA TYR A 340 -25.08 -15.05 -7.59
C TYR A 340 -25.62 -16.45 -7.96
N PRO A 341 -25.29 -17.04 -9.13
CA PRO A 341 -25.77 -18.39 -9.47
C PRO A 341 -25.24 -19.47 -8.53
N LEU A 342 -24.04 -19.28 -7.96
CA LEU A 342 -23.50 -20.18 -6.92
C LEU A 342 -24.30 -20.06 -5.63
N LEU A 343 -24.60 -18.83 -5.19
CA LEU A 343 -25.40 -18.60 -3.98
C LEU A 343 -26.78 -19.23 -4.10
N GLU A 344 -27.44 -19.09 -5.25
CA GLU A 344 -28.73 -19.73 -5.52
C GLU A 344 -28.64 -21.26 -5.48
N ARG A 345 -27.58 -21.86 -6.02
CA ARG A 345 -27.44 -23.32 -6.05
C ARG A 345 -27.07 -23.93 -4.70
N GLU A 346 -26.11 -23.32 -4.00
CA GLU A 346 -25.43 -23.94 -2.85
C GLU A 346 -25.88 -23.36 -1.50
N PHE A 347 -26.48 -22.17 -1.50
CA PHE A 347 -26.89 -21.43 -0.31
C PHE A 347 -28.34 -20.91 -0.38
N ALA A 348 -29.20 -21.49 -1.24
CA ALA A 348 -30.61 -21.09 -1.39
C ALA A 348 -31.36 -20.87 -0.07
N ASN A 349 -31.19 -21.76 0.90
CA ASN A 349 -31.89 -21.69 2.20
C ASN A 349 -31.46 -20.50 3.06
N PHE A 350 -30.28 -19.92 2.78
CA PHE A 350 -29.72 -18.81 3.53
C PHE A 350 -29.66 -17.49 2.72
N LEU A 351 -29.79 -17.56 1.39
CA LEU A 351 -29.82 -16.40 0.49
C LEU A 351 -30.83 -15.30 0.88
N PRO A 352 -32.02 -15.60 1.47
CA PRO A 352 -32.94 -14.56 1.96
C PRO A 352 -32.38 -13.70 3.12
N ARG A 353 -31.30 -14.15 3.78
CA ARG A 353 -30.65 -13.44 4.88
C ARG A 353 -29.34 -12.77 4.48
N MET A 354 -29.11 -12.58 3.18
CA MET A 354 -27.89 -11.97 2.65
C MET A 354 -28.16 -10.62 2.00
N ALA A 355 -27.14 -9.77 2.02
CA ALA A 355 -26.97 -8.65 1.10
C ALA A 355 -25.61 -8.76 0.40
N ALA A 356 -25.47 -8.15 -0.77
CA ALA A 356 -24.18 -8.03 -1.44
C ALA A 356 -24.01 -6.67 -2.12
N GLY A 357 -22.76 -6.25 -2.25
CA GLY A 357 -22.42 -4.99 -2.89
C GLY A 357 -20.92 -4.76 -2.97
N LEU A 358 -20.56 -3.55 -3.35
CA LEU A 358 -19.21 -3.02 -3.22
C LEU A 358 -19.28 -1.59 -2.67
N ILE A 359 -18.95 -1.45 -1.39
CA ILE A 359 -19.02 -0.23 -0.58
C ILE A 359 -17.71 -0.12 0.20
N GLY A 360 -17.05 1.03 0.17
CA GLY A 360 -15.76 1.13 0.85
C GLY A 360 -14.88 2.27 0.40
N GLU A 361 -13.62 2.21 0.81
CA GLU A 361 -12.69 3.33 0.66
C GLU A 361 -12.02 3.39 -0.72
N GLY A 362 -12.30 2.44 -1.61
CA GLY A 362 -11.68 2.32 -2.94
C GLY A 362 -12.18 3.37 -3.94
N SER A 363 -11.35 3.73 -4.93
CA SER A 363 -11.71 4.69 -5.98
C SER A 363 -12.91 4.21 -6.80
N GLU A 364 -13.04 2.91 -6.99
CA GLU A 364 -14.15 2.24 -7.69
C GLU A 364 -15.49 2.45 -6.96
N CYS A 365 -15.46 2.51 -5.62
CA CYS A 365 -16.66 2.79 -4.83
C CYS A 365 -17.11 4.25 -4.98
N TYR A 366 -16.16 5.17 -5.18
CA TYR A 366 -16.45 6.59 -5.40
C TYR A 366 -16.67 6.95 -6.88
N GLY A 367 -16.46 6.02 -7.82
CA GLY A 367 -16.52 6.30 -9.26
C GLY A 367 -15.38 7.21 -9.76
N PHE A 368 -14.28 7.28 -9.01
CA PHE A 368 -13.09 8.03 -9.37
C PHE A 368 -11.97 7.13 -9.88
N ASP A 369 -12.29 5.87 -10.17
CA ASP A 369 -11.35 4.96 -10.79
C ASP A 369 -10.99 5.45 -12.20
N ASP A 370 -9.69 5.51 -12.44
CA ASP A 370 -9.04 5.82 -13.70
C ASP A 370 -7.88 4.83 -13.91
N GLU A 371 -7.21 4.90 -15.06
CA GLU A 371 -6.11 3.98 -15.39
C GLU A 371 -4.96 4.02 -14.38
N ILE A 372 -4.77 5.14 -13.68
CA ILE A 372 -3.69 5.32 -12.69
C ILE A 372 -4.06 4.62 -11.38
N SER A 373 -5.33 4.70 -10.96
CA SER A 373 -5.81 4.12 -9.71
C SER A 373 -5.96 2.58 -9.71
N ARG A 374 -5.58 1.89 -10.79
CA ARG A 374 -5.69 0.43 -10.94
C ARG A 374 -4.46 -0.35 -10.46
N ASP A 375 -3.44 0.35 -9.96
CA ASP A 375 -2.21 -0.25 -9.46
C ASP A 375 -2.36 -0.95 -8.10
N HIS A 376 -3.49 -0.76 -7.41
CA HIS A 376 -3.90 -1.47 -6.19
C HIS A 376 -5.42 -1.42 -5.99
N ASP A 377 -5.96 -2.36 -5.21
CA ASP A 377 -7.36 -2.54 -4.80
C ASP A 377 -8.41 -2.65 -5.93
N PHE A 378 -7.99 -2.79 -7.19
CA PHE A 378 -8.85 -2.94 -8.37
C PHE A 378 -8.90 -4.40 -8.87
N GLY A 379 -10.10 -4.88 -9.23
CA GLY A 379 -10.33 -6.22 -9.78
C GLY A 379 -11.75 -6.74 -9.48
N PRO A 380 -12.17 -7.85 -10.10
CA PRO A 380 -13.48 -8.42 -9.89
C PRO A 380 -13.64 -8.86 -8.43
N SER A 381 -14.50 -8.17 -7.70
CA SER A 381 -14.68 -8.37 -6.27
C SER A 381 -16.05 -7.91 -5.80
N PHE A 382 -16.41 -8.30 -4.59
CA PHE A 382 -17.67 -7.92 -3.95
C PHE A 382 -17.58 -8.21 -2.46
N GLN A 383 -18.58 -7.73 -1.74
CA GLN A 383 -18.81 -7.99 -0.33
C GLN A 383 -20.13 -8.73 -0.19
N ILE A 384 -20.18 -9.70 0.71
CA ILE A 384 -21.42 -10.30 1.21
C ILE A 384 -21.61 -9.87 2.65
N TYR A 385 -22.80 -9.41 2.99
CA TYR A 385 -23.20 -9.03 4.33
C TYR A 385 -24.24 -9.99 4.87
N ILE A 386 -24.03 -10.46 6.09
CA ILE A 386 -24.96 -11.33 6.81
C ILE A 386 -25.20 -10.81 8.24
N PRO A 387 -26.32 -11.17 8.89
CA PRO A 387 -26.53 -10.85 10.30
C PRO A 387 -25.44 -11.47 11.18
N LYS A 388 -25.02 -10.77 12.23
CA LYS A 388 -23.98 -11.23 13.15
C LYS A 388 -24.27 -12.60 13.79
N GLU A 389 -25.55 -12.88 14.06
CA GLU A 389 -26.00 -14.16 14.60
C GLU A 389 -25.77 -15.35 13.65
N ASP A 390 -25.71 -15.10 12.33
CA ASP A 390 -25.56 -16.13 11.31
C ASP A 390 -24.08 -16.43 10.98
N MET A 391 -23.16 -15.56 11.40
CA MET A 391 -21.72 -15.66 11.13
C MET A 391 -21.08 -16.98 11.63
N PRO A 392 -21.36 -17.47 12.85
CA PRO A 392 -20.80 -18.74 13.32
C PRO A 392 -21.31 -19.97 12.56
N VAL A 393 -22.50 -19.86 11.94
CA VAL A 393 -23.19 -20.99 11.29
C VAL A 393 -22.82 -21.08 9.82
N TYR A 394 -22.86 -19.95 9.11
CA TYR A 394 -22.70 -19.91 7.65
C TYR A 394 -21.45 -19.15 7.18
N GLY A 395 -20.88 -18.28 8.02
CA GLY A 395 -19.80 -17.36 7.65
C GLY A 395 -18.55 -18.06 7.14
N GLU A 396 -18.00 -19.02 7.89
CA GLU A 396 -16.77 -19.72 7.49
C GLU A 396 -16.95 -20.58 6.24
N ARG A 397 -18.11 -21.25 6.12
CA ARG A 397 -18.45 -22.02 4.90
C ARG A 397 -18.55 -21.09 3.68
N LEU A 398 -19.16 -19.92 3.84
CA LEU A 398 -19.29 -18.95 2.78
C LEU A 398 -17.92 -18.38 2.39
N LYS A 399 -17.08 -17.97 3.35
CA LYS A 399 -15.71 -17.51 3.10
C LYS A 399 -14.90 -18.55 2.32
N HIS A 400 -14.90 -19.80 2.79
CA HIS A 400 -14.17 -20.89 2.13
C HIS A 400 -14.67 -21.11 0.71
N ARG A 401 -15.98 -21.07 0.48
CA ARG A 401 -16.53 -21.25 -0.86
C ARG A 401 -16.22 -20.07 -1.78
N LEU A 402 -16.36 -18.84 -1.32
CA LEU A 402 -16.05 -17.65 -2.11
C LEU A 402 -14.56 -17.55 -2.47
N ALA A 403 -13.67 -18.06 -1.61
CA ALA A 403 -12.22 -18.13 -1.89
C ALA A 403 -11.87 -19.00 -3.11
N THR A 404 -12.77 -19.90 -3.53
CA THR A 404 -12.60 -20.77 -4.70
C THR A 404 -13.18 -20.21 -6.00
N LEU A 405 -13.77 -19.01 -5.97
CA LEU A 405 -14.30 -18.38 -7.17
C LEU A 405 -13.18 -17.95 -8.12
N PRO A 406 -13.44 -17.89 -9.45
CA PRO A 406 -12.49 -17.38 -10.43
C PRO A 406 -11.98 -16.00 -10.06
N LYS A 407 -10.68 -15.89 -9.79
CA LYS A 407 -10.06 -14.60 -9.44
C LYS A 407 -10.03 -13.62 -10.63
N THR A 408 -10.27 -14.10 -11.85
CA THR A 408 -10.27 -13.29 -13.07
C THR A 408 -11.64 -13.28 -13.73
N PHE A 409 -12.01 -12.17 -14.37
CA PHE A 409 -13.32 -12.00 -15.01
C PHE A 409 -13.28 -10.91 -16.09
N GLN A 410 -13.91 -11.16 -17.25
CA GLN A 410 -13.97 -10.23 -18.40
C GLN A 410 -12.62 -9.62 -18.83
N GLY A 411 -11.54 -10.39 -18.70
CA GLY A 411 -10.18 -9.94 -19.04
C GLY A 411 -9.47 -9.15 -17.94
N PHE A 412 -10.11 -8.96 -16.78
CA PHE A 412 -9.51 -8.35 -15.59
C PHE A 412 -8.94 -9.43 -14.64
N GLY A 413 -7.73 -9.16 -14.14
CA GLY A 413 -6.96 -10.03 -13.23
C GLY A 413 -7.52 -10.08 -11.81
N ALA A 414 -6.82 -10.76 -10.90
CA ALA A 414 -7.21 -10.82 -9.49
C ALA A 414 -7.18 -9.43 -8.84
N ARG A 415 -8.06 -9.18 -7.86
CA ARG A 415 -7.98 -7.95 -7.08
C ARG A 415 -6.61 -7.85 -6.41
N VAL A 416 -5.85 -6.80 -6.71
CA VAL A 416 -4.52 -6.55 -6.15
C VAL A 416 -4.66 -5.95 -4.75
N GLU A 417 -4.51 -6.74 -3.69
CA GLU A 417 -4.67 -6.21 -2.32
C GLU A 417 -3.41 -5.50 -1.82
N SER A 418 -3.57 -4.26 -1.32
CA SER A 418 -2.48 -3.55 -0.63
C SER A 418 -2.15 -4.17 0.74
N GLN A 419 -0.98 -3.84 1.30
CA GLN A 419 -0.54 -4.30 2.64
C GLN A 419 -1.52 -3.93 3.79
N TYR A 420 -2.36 -2.92 3.57
CA TYR A 420 -3.43 -2.47 4.48
C TYR A 420 -4.85 -2.73 3.91
N GLY A 421 -4.93 -3.52 2.84
CA GLY A 421 -6.14 -3.85 2.08
C GLY A 421 -6.90 -5.07 2.60
N ASP A 422 -6.33 -5.80 3.57
CA ASP A 422 -6.95 -6.98 4.18
C ASP A 422 -8.30 -6.62 4.84
N GLY A 423 -9.30 -7.47 4.61
CA GLY A 423 -10.66 -7.27 5.13
C GLY A 423 -11.47 -6.14 4.47
N ARG A 424 -11.20 -5.80 3.20
CA ARG A 424 -12.01 -4.84 2.41
C ARG A 424 -13.10 -5.51 1.55
N VAL A 425 -12.92 -6.76 1.16
CA VAL A 425 -13.86 -7.56 0.36
C VAL A 425 -14.05 -8.93 1.00
N GLY A 426 -15.10 -9.66 0.59
CA GLY A 426 -15.45 -10.94 1.20
C GLY A 426 -16.67 -10.87 2.10
N VAL A 427 -16.71 -11.70 3.15
CA VAL A 427 -17.90 -11.87 4.01
C VAL A 427 -17.77 -11.05 5.29
N PHE A 428 -18.75 -10.19 5.54
CA PHE A 428 -18.85 -9.33 6.71
C PHE A 428 -20.17 -9.56 7.44
N THR A 429 -20.18 -9.25 8.73
CA THR A 429 -21.45 -9.01 9.42
C THR A 429 -21.91 -7.58 9.10
N ILE A 430 -23.23 -7.36 9.02
CA ILE A 430 -23.80 -6.01 8.79
C ILE A 430 -23.32 -5.07 9.89
N GLU A 431 -23.38 -5.54 11.13
CA GLU A 431 -23.08 -4.81 12.35
C GLU A 431 -21.59 -4.44 12.44
N ASP A 432 -20.68 -5.37 12.16
CA ASP A 432 -19.24 -5.07 12.25
C ASP A 432 -18.79 -4.18 11.09
N PHE A 433 -19.43 -4.26 9.91
CA PHE A 433 -19.18 -3.34 8.80
C PHE A 433 -19.50 -1.90 9.18
N TYR A 434 -20.70 -1.62 9.69
CA TYR A 434 -21.04 -0.25 10.13
C TYR A 434 -20.19 0.18 11.33
N ARG A 435 -19.99 -0.72 12.32
CA ARG A 435 -19.22 -0.42 13.53
C ARG A 435 -17.79 0.01 13.20
N LYS A 436 -17.17 -0.59 12.18
CA LYS A 436 -15.82 -0.22 11.70
C LYS A 436 -15.70 1.27 11.37
N PHE A 437 -16.73 1.88 10.80
CA PHE A 437 -16.68 3.25 10.29
C PHE A 437 -17.42 4.26 11.17
N THR A 438 -18.58 3.87 11.71
CA THR A 438 -19.44 4.77 12.49
C THR A 438 -19.29 4.58 13.99
N ALA A 439 -18.63 3.52 14.45
CA ALA A 439 -18.66 3.05 15.84
C ALA A 439 -20.07 2.70 16.36
N ALA A 440 -21.06 2.54 15.46
CA ALA A 440 -22.41 2.03 15.74
C ALA A 440 -22.66 0.74 14.93
N GLU A 441 -23.48 -0.18 15.43
CA GLU A 441 -23.90 -1.37 14.64
C GLU A 441 -24.92 -1.01 13.54
N GLY A 442 -25.46 0.21 13.54
CA GLY A 442 -26.40 0.71 12.53
C GLY A 442 -26.43 2.24 12.49
N VAL A 443 -27.63 2.81 12.42
CA VAL A 443 -27.83 4.27 12.43
C VAL A 443 -27.48 4.82 13.82
N PRO A 444 -26.64 5.87 13.96
CA PRO A 444 -26.32 6.44 15.26
C PRO A 444 -27.55 7.00 15.99
N ASP A 445 -27.70 6.66 17.26
CA ASP A 445 -28.90 7.00 18.05
C ASP A 445 -28.89 8.41 18.64
N THR A 446 -27.73 9.06 18.73
CA THR A 446 -27.58 10.36 19.41
C THR A 446 -26.91 11.41 18.54
N LEU A 447 -27.33 12.67 18.70
CA LEU A 447 -26.71 13.80 17.99
C LEU A 447 -25.21 13.95 18.32
N SER A 448 -24.81 13.61 19.55
CA SER A 448 -23.39 13.62 19.95
C SER A 448 -22.58 12.58 19.18
N HIS A 449 -23.13 11.40 18.94
CA HIS A 449 -22.48 10.36 18.15
C HIS A 449 -22.36 10.80 16.69
N TRP A 450 -23.46 11.24 16.08
CA TRP A 450 -23.47 11.80 14.73
C TRP A 450 -22.39 12.87 14.49
N ARG A 451 -22.17 13.72 15.49
CA ARG A 451 -21.19 14.78 15.44
C ARG A 451 -19.74 14.28 15.40
N GLN A 452 -19.43 13.21 16.13
CA GLN A 452 -18.09 12.64 16.30
C GLN A 452 -17.64 11.77 15.12
N ILE A 453 -18.56 11.28 14.30
CA ILE A 453 -18.21 10.42 13.17
C ILE A 453 -17.48 11.25 12.09
N PRO A 454 -16.28 10.81 11.64
CA PRO A 454 -15.57 11.49 10.56
C PRO A 454 -16.40 11.55 9.26
N GLU A 455 -16.37 12.70 8.57
CA GLU A 455 -17.13 12.90 7.32
C GLU A 455 -16.78 11.83 6.25
N ASN A 456 -15.50 11.49 6.10
CA ASN A 456 -15.03 10.48 5.17
C ASN A 456 -15.52 9.06 5.53
N ALA A 457 -15.77 8.77 6.81
CA ALA A 457 -16.31 7.49 7.23
C ALA A 457 -17.79 7.35 6.84
N LEU A 458 -18.58 8.42 7.03
CA LEU A 458 -19.97 8.47 6.55
C LEU A 458 -20.04 8.43 5.02
N SER A 459 -19.13 9.13 4.34
CA SER A 459 -18.97 9.06 2.88
C SER A 459 -18.68 7.63 2.42
N THR A 460 -17.82 6.91 3.13
CA THR A 460 -17.45 5.51 2.84
C THR A 460 -18.62 4.54 2.98
N VAL A 461 -19.42 4.62 4.05
CA VAL A 461 -20.55 3.68 4.22
C VAL A 461 -21.77 4.01 3.35
N THR A 462 -21.76 5.18 2.69
CA THR A 462 -22.83 5.66 1.80
C THR A 462 -22.44 5.69 0.32
N ASN A 463 -21.18 5.42 -0.05
CA ASN A 463 -20.72 5.32 -1.45
C ASN A 463 -20.87 3.93 -2.06
N GLY A 464 -20.45 3.75 -3.31
CA GLY A 464 -20.52 2.46 -4.00
C GLY A 464 -21.96 1.99 -4.13
N GLU A 465 -22.15 0.68 -4.26
CA GLU A 465 -23.43 0.11 -4.62
C GLU A 465 -23.77 -1.16 -3.87
N VAL A 466 -25.06 -1.31 -3.54
CA VAL A 466 -25.66 -2.56 -3.08
C VAL A 466 -26.25 -3.26 -4.30
N PHE A 467 -25.73 -4.44 -4.65
CA PHE A 467 -26.18 -5.23 -5.80
C PHE A 467 -27.52 -5.91 -5.51
N PHE A 468 -27.68 -6.45 -4.30
CA PHE A 468 -28.96 -6.92 -3.78
C PHE A 468 -28.96 -6.90 -2.25
N ASP A 469 -30.14 -6.88 -1.66
CA ASP A 469 -30.32 -7.04 -0.21
C ASP A 469 -31.65 -7.73 0.06
N ASN A 470 -31.60 -9.05 0.24
CA ASN A 470 -32.80 -9.84 0.52
C ASN A 470 -33.23 -9.71 1.99
N TYR A 471 -32.28 -9.42 2.88
CA TYR A 471 -32.56 -9.25 4.31
C TYR A 471 -33.16 -7.87 4.60
N GLY A 472 -32.77 -6.85 3.83
CA GLY A 472 -33.27 -5.48 3.86
C GLY A 472 -32.57 -4.56 4.86
N GLU A 473 -31.90 -5.11 5.87
CA GLU A 473 -31.34 -4.32 6.97
C GLU A 473 -30.13 -3.47 6.55
N PHE A 474 -29.27 -3.99 5.67
CA PHE A 474 -28.09 -3.24 5.20
C PHE A 474 -28.54 -1.98 4.44
N THR A 475 -29.48 -2.15 3.51
CA THR A 475 -30.06 -1.08 2.71
C THR A 475 -30.83 -0.10 3.59
N ARG A 476 -31.60 -0.59 4.57
CA ARG A 476 -32.32 0.27 5.52
C ARG A 476 -31.37 1.21 6.26
N ILE A 477 -30.28 0.68 6.85
CA ILE A 477 -29.29 1.51 7.55
C ILE A 477 -28.65 2.49 6.58
N ARG A 478 -28.21 2.03 5.41
CA ARG A 478 -27.55 2.84 4.39
C ARG A 478 -28.41 4.01 3.90
N GLU A 479 -29.68 3.78 3.64
CA GLU A 479 -30.61 4.82 3.16
C GLU A 479 -30.94 5.84 4.26
N GLU A 480 -31.00 5.44 5.53
CA GLU A 480 -31.09 6.40 6.64
C GLU A 480 -29.85 7.29 6.73
N LEU A 481 -28.64 6.73 6.56
CA LEU A 481 -27.41 7.52 6.54
C LEU A 481 -27.35 8.45 5.32
N LYS A 482 -27.82 8.04 4.14
CA LYS A 482 -27.83 8.88 2.93
C LYS A 482 -28.71 10.12 3.01
N LYS A 483 -29.66 10.19 3.96
CA LYS A 483 -30.45 11.42 4.22
C LYS A 483 -29.58 12.58 4.72
N GLY A 484 -28.34 12.31 5.12
CA GLY A 484 -27.41 13.31 5.63
C GLY A 484 -27.45 13.40 7.16
N TYR A 485 -26.67 14.34 7.70
CA TYR A 485 -26.67 14.60 9.14
C TYR A 485 -28.06 15.01 9.64
N PRO A 486 -28.42 14.67 10.89
CA PRO A 486 -29.48 15.37 11.60
C PRO A 486 -29.26 16.88 11.50
N GLU A 487 -30.33 17.64 11.25
CA GLU A 487 -30.21 19.04 10.83
C GLU A 487 -29.41 19.90 11.81
N ASP A 488 -29.63 19.75 13.11
CA ASP A 488 -28.88 20.49 14.14
C ASP A 488 -27.36 20.19 14.10
N VAL A 489 -26.97 18.95 13.78
CA VAL A 489 -25.55 18.58 13.61
C VAL A 489 -25.00 19.20 12.32
N ARG A 490 -25.77 19.17 11.22
CA ARG A 490 -25.40 19.81 9.95
C ARG A 490 -25.16 21.30 10.14
N LEU A 491 -26.11 22.01 10.75
CA LEU A 491 -26.03 23.44 11.04
C LEU A 491 -24.82 23.77 11.93
N LYS A 492 -24.55 22.93 12.93
CA LYS A 492 -23.36 23.10 13.79
C LYS A 492 -22.06 23.01 12.99
N LYS A 493 -21.96 22.01 12.10
CA LYS A 493 -20.79 21.84 11.22
C LYS A 493 -20.67 23.01 10.24
N ILE A 494 -21.77 23.44 9.62
CA ILE A 494 -21.79 24.62 8.71
C ILE A 494 -21.26 25.85 9.44
N ALA A 495 -21.76 26.16 10.65
CA ALA A 495 -21.30 27.30 11.42
C ALA A 495 -19.78 27.25 11.69
N ALA A 496 -19.25 26.07 12.07
CA ALA A 496 -17.84 25.88 12.29
C ALA A 496 -17.00 26.10 11.00
N ARG A 497 -17.48 25.62 9.84
CA ARG A 497 -16.83 25.84 8.54
C ARG A 497 -16.76 27.31 8.17
N LEU A 498 -17.87 28.05 8.33
CA LEU A 498 -17.94 29.47 8.02
C LEU A 498 -16.94 30.28 8.86
N MET A 499 -16.86 29.98 10.16
CA MET A 499 -15.94 30.66 11.07
C MET A 499 -14.48 30.34 10.76
N LYS A 500 -14.16 29.08 10.43
CA LYS A 500 -12.82 28.67 9.99
C LYS A 500 -12.44 29.32 8.66
N MET A 501 -13.34 29.37 7.67
CA MET A 501 -13.10 30.04 6.39
C MET A 501 -12.82 31.54 6.57
N ALA A 502 -13.60 32.22 7.44
CA ALA A 502 -13.36 33.63 7.74
C ALA A 502 -11.97 33.83 8.35
N GLN A 503 -11.57 32.97 9.29
CA GLN A 503 -10.29 33.07 9.98
C GLN A 503 -9.12 32.79 9.04
N SER A 504 -9.17 31.69 8.27
CA SER A 504 -8.06 31.27 7.42
C SER A 504 -7.95 32.12 6.15
N GLY A 505 -9.06 32.30 5.43
CA GLY A 505 -9.11 33.04 4.16
C GLY A 505 -9.22 34.55 4.33
N GLN A 506 -10.34 35.05 4.85
CA GLN A 506 -10.63 36.50 4.88
C GLN A 506 -9.72 37.27 5.88
N TYR A 507 -9.24 36.60 6.94
CA TYR A 507 -8.46 37.25 8.00
C TYR A 507 -6.95 36.94 7.94
N ASN A 508 -6.52 35.69 8.09
CA ASN A 508 -5.11 35.34 8.26
C ASN A 508 -4.30 35.42 6.97
N PHE A 509 -4.79 34.85 5.87
CA PHE A 509 -4.09 34.84 4.58
C PHE A 509 -3.57 36.22 4.13
N PRO A 510 -4.41 37.29 4.01
CA PRO A 510 -3.94 38.61 3.59
C PRO A 510 -2.94 39.22 4.60
N ARG A 511 -3.07 38.94 5.90
CA ARG A 511 -2.16 39.46 6.93
C ARG A 511 -0.79 38.81 6.85
N CYS A 512 -0.75 37.49 6.69
CA CYS A 512 0.50 36.75 6.50
C CYS A 512 1.22 37.20 5.22
N ASN A 513 0.48 37.41 4.11
CA ASN A 513 1.05 37.94 2.87
C ASN A 513 1.64 39.34 3.04
N LYS A 514 0.92 40.27 3.69
CA LYS A 514 1.42 41.63 3.98
C LYS A 514 2.70 41.62 4.83
N ARG A 515 2.83 40.65 5.74
CA ARG A 515 4.02 40.43 6.57
C ARG A 515 5.13 39.64 5.88
N LYS A 516 4.88 39.12 4.67
CA LYS A 516 5.78 38.21 3.93
C LYS A 516 6.05 36.89 4.67
N GLU A 517 5.10 36.44 5.50
CA GLU A 517 5.13 35.17 6.21
C GLU A 517 4.58 34.05 5.32
N TYR A 518 5.33 33.63 4.30
CA TYR A 518 4.82 32.75 3.24
C TYR A 518 4.40 31.35 3.73
N VAL A 519 5.06 30.80 4.74
CA VAL A 519 4.69 29.49 5.32
C VAL A 519 3.30 29.60 5.98
N ALA A 520 3.10 30.59 6.84
CA ALA A 520 1.82 30.82 7.51
C ALA A 520 0.71 31.15 6.50
N SER A 521 1.02 31.94 5.46
CA SER A 521 0.11 32.21 4.35
C SER A 521 -0.34 30.94 3.63
N ARG A 522 0.60 30.03 3.31
CA ARG A 522 0.28 28.75 2.65
C ARG A 522 -0.54 27.81 3.53
N LEU A 523 -0.26 27.77 4.83
CA LEU A 523 -1.07 27.01 5.78
C LEU A 523 -2.50 27.56 5.85
N ALA A 524 -2.65 28.89 5.91
CA ALA A 524 -3.95 29.54 5.90
C ALA A 524 -4.73 29.28 4.60
N LEU A 525 -4.06 29.33 3.44
CA LEU A 525 -4.68 29.03 2.15
C LEU A 525 -5.13 27.57 2.05
N SER A 526 -4.28 26.62 2.46
CA SER A 526 -4.61 25.19 2.48
C SER A 526 -5.82 24.89 3.38
N GLU A 527 -5.84 25.47 4.57
CA GLU A 527 -6.97 25.37 5.50
C GLU A 527 -8.24 25.95 4.87
N PHE A 528 -8.17 27.14 4.27
CA PHE A 528 -9.30 27.77 3.58
C PHE A 528 -9.85 26.84 2.48
N MET A 529 -9.00 26.30 1.61
CA MET A 529 -9.42 25.41 0.53
C MET A 529 -10.09 24.14 1.07
N SER A 530 -9.48 23.48 2.05
CA SER A 530 -10.00 22.26 2.67
C SER A 530 -11.39 22.47 3.31
N VAL A 531 -11.53 23.53 4.10
CA VAL A 531 -12.77 23.87 4.83
C VAL A 531 -13.86 24.35 3.86
N SER A 532 -13.49 25.11 2.83
CA SER A 532 -14.39 25.57 1.77
C SER A 532 -15.05 24.41 1.04
N MET A 533 -14.27 23.42 0.64
CA MET A 533 -14.83 22.23 -0.03
C MET A 533 -15.75 21.46 0.91
N SER A 534 -15.37 21.26 2.18
CA SER A 534 -16.23 20.59 3.16
C SER A 534 -17.56 21.32 3.39
N LEU A 535 -17.58 22.67 3.40
CA LEU A 535 -18.83 23.44 3.46
C LEU A 535 -19.77 23.10 2.30
N VAL A 536 -19.24 23.00 1.07
CA VAL A 536 -20.05 22.70 -0.11
C VAL A 536 -20.74 21.34 0.02
N TYR A 537 -20.05 20.31 0.53
CA TYR A 537 -20.70 19.02 0.82
C TYR A 537 -21.86 19.16 1.82
N LEU A 538 -21.67 19.92 2.91
CA LEU A 538 -22.72 20.15 3.92
C LEU A 538 -23.94 20.89 3.36
N LEU A 539 -23.72 21.85 2.44
CA LEU A 539 -24.80 22.57 1.76
C LEU A 539 -25.62 21.68 0.83
N ASN A 540 -25.05 20.58 0.35
CA ASN A 540 -25.70 19.57 -0.49
C ASN A 540 -26.23 18.36 0.30
N HIS A 541 -26.23 18.41 1.65
CA HIS A 541 -26.56 17.25 2.51
C HIS A 541 -25.70 16.00 2.21
N ALA A 542 -24.48 16.20 1.72
CA ALA A 542 -23.55 15.16 1.35
C ALA A 542 -22.39 15.04 2.36
N TYR A 543 -21.70 13.91 2.32
CA TYR A 543 -20.52 13.66 3.14
C TYR A 543 -19.24 13.83 2.34
N ARG A 544 -18.31 14.62 2.89
CA ARG A 544 -17.00 14.86 2.30
C ARG A 544 -16.19 13.55 2.19
N PRO A 545 -15.69 13.16 1.01
CA PRO A 545 -14.83 12.00 0.85
C PRO A 545 -13.39 12.31 1.31
N TYR A 546 -12.48 11.35 1.12
CA TYR A 546 -11.05 11.53 1.38
C TYR A 546 -10.46 12.77 0.68
N TYR A 547 -9.44 13.38 1.30
CA TYR A 547 -8.85 14.64 0.84
C TYR A 547 -8.35 14.61 -0.61
N LYS A 548 -7.95 13.45 -1.14
CA LYS A 548 -7.50 13.29 -2.52
C LYS A 548 -8.63 13.33 -3.56
N TRP A 549 -9.86 13.08 -3.14
CA TRP A 549 -11.04 13.03 -4.01
C TRP A 549 -12.03 14.17 -3.78
N VAL A 550 -11.90 14.88 -2.65
CA VAL A 550 -12.83 15.95 -2.25
C VAL A 550 -13.03 17.00 -3.35
N HIS A 551 -11.96 17.41 -4.04
CA HIS A 551 -12.03 18.39 -5.12
C HIS A 551 -12.76 17.84 -6.34
N ARG A 552 -12.38 16.65 -6.82
CA ARG A 552 -13.04 15.98 -7.96
C ARG A 552 -14.54 15.77 -7.71
N GLY A 553 -14.92 15.31 -6.52
CA GLY A 553 -16.32 15.07 -6.16
C GLY A 553 -17.19 16.32 -6.03
N LEU A 554 -16.62 17.54 -6.06
CA LEU A 554 -17.43 18.77 -6.15
C LEU A 554 -18.23 18.83 -7.45
N LEU A 555 -17.76 18.20 -8.52
CA LEU A 555 -18.43 18.22 -9.82
C LEU A 555 -19.80 17.52 -9.80
N ASP A 556 -20.00 16.61 -8.85
CA ASP A 556 -21.27 15.90 -8.67
C ASP A 556 -22.28 16.69 -7.82
N LEU A 557 -21.85 17.82 -7.23
CA LEU A 557 -22.68 18.60 -6.31
C LEU A 557 -23.38 19.76 -7.04
N PRO A 558 -24.72 19.82 -7.05
CA PRO A 558 -25.46 20.86 -7.75
C PRO A 558 -25.30 22.26 -7.12
N ILE A 559 -25.13 22.32 -5.80
CA ILE A 559 -25.02 23.59 -5.07
C ILE A 559 -23.55 23.94 -4.94
N LEU A 560 -23.13 25.04 -5.58
CA LEU A 560 -21.76 25.59 -5.57
C LEU A 560 -20.64 24.63 -6.02
N GLY A 561 -20.93 23.42 -6.50
CA GLY A 561 -19.95 22.40 -6.84
C GLY A 561 -18.94 22.85 -7.89
N GLN A 562 -19.41 23.16 -9.11
CA GLN A 562 -18.56 23.66 -10.20
C GLN A 562 -17.82 24.94 -9.82
N ASN A 563 -18.51 25.87 -9.15
CA ASN A 563 -17.92 27.14 -8.72
C ASN A 563 -16.76 26.94 -7.73
N ALA A 564 -16.94 26.05 -6.75
CA ALA A 564 -15.89 25.70 -5.80
C ALA A 564 -14.75 24.95 -6.51
N TYR A 565 -15.05 24.01 -7.41
CA TYR A 565 -14.05 23.29 -8.18
C TYR A 565 -13.09 24.25 -8.91
N ASP A 566 -13.64 25.18 -9.69
CA ASP A 566 -12.86 26.12 -10.49
C ASP A 566 -12.02 27.06 -9.62
N LYS A 567 -12.59 27.57 -8.53
CA LYS A 567 -11.89 28.50 -7.62
C LYS A 567 -10.76 27.81 -6.86
N MET A 568 -11.00 26.61 -6.31
CA MET A 568 -9.95 25.87 -5.60
C MET A 568 -8.83 25.46 -6.56
N GLN A 569 -9.16 25.08 -7.81
CA GLN A 569 -8.16 24.82 -8.85
C GLN A 569 -7.32 26.07 -9.13
N ARG A 570 -7.96 27.23 -9.31
CA ARG A 570 -7.24 28.49 -9.59
C ARG A 570 -6.36 28.93 -8.43
N LEU A 571 -6.83 28.83 -7.19
CA LEU A 571 -6.04 29.12 -5.99
C LEU A 571 -4.79 28.23 -5.89
N SER A 572 -4.88 26.95 -6.28
CA SER A 572 -3.72 26.05 -6.24
C SER A 572 -2.62 26.48 -7.23
N VAL A 573 -3.00 26.95 -8.42
CA VAL A 573 -2.08 27.42 -9.47
C VAL A 573 -1.47 28.76 -9.07
N LEU A 574 -2.29 29.72 -8.62
CA LEU A 574 -1.82 31.05 -8.21
C LEU A 574 -0.84 31.01 -7.04
N SER A 575 -0.96 30.01 -6.16
CA SER A 575 0.01 29.79 -5.08
C SER A 575 1.44 29.55 -5.59
N LEU A 576 1.59 29.05 -6.82
CA LEU A 576 2.88 28.86 -7.50
C LEU A 576 3.36 30.16 -8.15
N GLU A 577 2.45 30.94 -8.74
CA GLU A 577 2.71 32.22 -9.42
C GLU A 577 3.00 33.38 -8.45
N LYS A 578 2.64 33.24 -7.16
CA LYS A 578 2.80 34.23 -6.08
C LYS A 578 1.95 35.50 -6.26
N ASP A 579 0.83 35.44 -7.00
CA ASP A 579 -0.11 36.56 -7.08
C ASP A 579 -1.08 36.56 -5.88
N SER A 580 -0.71 37.26 -4.82
CA SER A 580 -1.53 37.35 -3.61
C SER A 580 -2.82 38.17 -3.79
N ARG A 581 -2.88 39.07 -4.77
CA ARG A 581 -4.06 39.93 -4.96
C ARG A 581 -5.20 39.18 -5.62
N GLU A 582 -4.90 38.39 -6.65
CA GLU A 582 -5.91 37.55 -7.29
C GLU A 582 -6.42 36.47 -6.31
N MET A 583 -5.52 35.88 -5.50
CA MET A 583 -5.93 34.93 -4.46
C MET A 583 -6.89 35.55 -3.43
N GLU A 584 -6.59 36.76 -2.94
CA GLU A 584 -7.48 37.50 -2.02
C GLU A 584 -8.86 37.75 -2.66
N TRP A 585 -8.90 38.11 -3.95
CA TRP A 585 -10.15 38.34 -4.67
C TRP A 585 -10.99 37.06 -4.82
N ILE A 586 -10.38 35.94 -5.22
CA ILE A 586 -11.08 34.65 -5.36
C ILE A 586 -11.65 34.19 -4.01
N ILE A 587 -10.90 34.37 -2.91
CA ILE A 587 -11.35 34.05 -1.56
C ILE A 587 -12.63 34.83 -1.24
N GLU A 588 -12.62 36.16 -1.42
CA GLU A 588 -13.78 37.00 -1.11
C GLU A 588 -14.97 36.69 -2.02
N GLU A 589 -14.73 36.51 -3.31
CA GLU A 589 -15.77 36.16 -4.29
C GLU A 589 -16.45 34.84 -3.92
N PHE A 590 -15.68 33.81 -3.52
CA PHE A 590 -16.26 32.55 -3.07
C PHE A 590 -17.04 32.69 -1.75
N CYS A 591 -16.53 33.51 -0.82
CA CYS A 591 -17.25 33.78 0.43
C CYS A 591 -18.60 34.43 0.18
N VAL A 592 -18.68 35.38 -0.77
CA VAL A 592 -19.96 36.01 -1.18
C VAL A 592 -20.93 34.97 -1.74
N ALA A 593 -20.49 34.10 -2.65
CA ALA A 593 -21.33 33.04 -3.20
C ALA A 593 -21.86 32.10 -2.10
N CYS A 594 -21.04 31.78 -1.10
CA CYS A 594 -21.48 31.00 0.07
C CYS A 594 -22.57 31.73 0.87
N VAL A 595 -22.44 33.04 1.09
CA VAL A 595 -23.47 33.82 1.80
C VAL A 595 -24.78 33.86 1.04
N GLU A 596 -24.74 34.02 -0.28
CA GLU A 596 -25.93 33.99 -1.14
C GLU A 596 -26.65 32.65 -1.05
N GLU A 597 -25.90 31.55 -1.08
CA GLU A 597 -26.47 30.21 -0.92
C GLU A 597 -27.04 29.98 0.49
N LEU A 598 -26.36 30.45 1.54
CA LEU A 598 -26.91 30.38 2.91
C LEU A 598 -28.25 31.13 3.01
N LYS A 599 -28.42 32.25 2.31
CA LYS A 599 -29.70 32.98 2.26
C LYS A 599 -30.74 32.19 1.47
N ALA A 600 -30.36 31.59 0.35
CA ALA A 600 -31.26 30.77 -0.47
C ALA A 600 -31.82 29.58 0.32
N GLN A 601 -31.00 28.93 1.16
CA GLN A 601 -31.43 27.86 2.06
C GLN A 601 -32.08 28.35 3.37
N GLY A 602 -32.23 29.67 3.56
CA GLY A 602 -32.82 30.25 4.78
C GLY A 602 -31.95 30.13 6.04
N LEU A 603 -30.67 29.79 5.90
CA LEU A 603 -29.72 29.54 6.97
C LEU A 603 -29.14 30.82 7.59
N THR A 604 -29.29 31.95 6.92
CA THR A 604 -28.92 33.27 7.47
C THR A 604 -29.89 34.36 7.03
N SER A 605 -30.02 35.37 7.89
CA SER A 605 -30.71 36.64 7.61
C SER A 605 -29.76 37.83 7.54
N SER A 606 -28.45 37.61 7.77
CA SER A 606 -27.46 38.68 7.79
C SER A 606 -27.07 39.13 6.38
N SER A 607 -26.95 40.44 6.19
CA SER A 607 -26.41 41.05 4.98
C SER A 607 -24.87 41.16 4.97
N GLU A 608 -24.19 40.82 6.07
CA GLU A 608 -22.74 40.92 6.20
C GLU A 608 -22.00 39.97 5.26
N ALA A 609 -20.99 40.47 4.55
CA ALA A 609 -20.16 39.64 3.65
C ALA A 609 -19.13 38.79 4.42
N PHE A 610 -18.79 39.19 5.65
CA PHE A 610 -17.76 38.51 6.45
C PHE A 610 -18.31 37.24 7.12
N LEU A 611 -17.74 36.08 6.81
CA LEU A 611 -18.28 34.78 7.21
C LEU A 611 -18.28 34.54 8.73
N LEU A 612 -17.43 35.25 9.48
CA LEU A 612 -17.41 35.14 10.96
C LEU A 612 -18.74 35.62 11.57
N ALA A 613 -19.42 36.57 10.93
CA ALA A 613 -20.75 37.03 11.36
C ALA A 613 -21.87 36.05 10.98
N GLN A 614 -21.64 35.19 9.97
CA GLN A 614 -22.62 34.23 9.48
C GLN A 614 -22.73 32.98 10.38
N GLY A 615 -21.62 32.52 10.96
CA GLY A 615 -21.60 31.38 11.88
C GLY A 615 -22.62 31.50 13.02
N PRO A 616 -22.64 32.60 13.80
CA PRO A 616 -23.63 32.83 14.85
C PRO A 616 -25.09 32.86 14.36
N GLU A 617 -25.36 33.36 13.15
CA GLU A 617 -26.71 33.36 12.57
C GLU A 617 -27.20 31.94 12.28
N VAL A 618 -26.32 31.07 11.78
CA VAL A 618 -26.63 29.65 11.57
C VAL A 618 -26.86 28.95 12.91
N LEU A 619 -26.04 29.22 13.93
CA LEU A 619 -26.19 28.61 15.26
C LEU A 619 -27.54 28.92 15.92
N LYS A 620 -28.11 30.11 15.71
CA LYS A 620 -29.43 30.49 16.26
C LYS A 620 -30.56 29.56 15.79
N ARG A 621 -30.38 28.88 14.66
CA ARG A 621 -31.38 27.99 14.05
C ARG A 621 -31.35 26.56 14.60
N ILE A 622 -30.31 26.21 15.37
CA ILE A 622 -30.20 24.91 16.06
C ILE A 622 -31.27 24.83 17.15
N GLN A 623 -32.04 23.75 17.14
CA GLN A 623 -33.11 23.52 18.11
C GLN A 623 -32.59 22.97 19.43
N GLU A 624 -31.65 22.01 19.39
CA GLU A 624 -31.04 21.38 20.56
C GLU A 624 -30.16 22.38 21.35
N PRO A 625 -30.58 22.81 22.57
CA PRO A 625 -29.87 23.84 23.31
C PRO A 625 -28.43 23.48 23.67
N ALA A 626 -28.13 22.20 23.95
CA ALA A 626 -26.78 21.77 24.27
C ALA A 626 -25.83 21.95 23.07
N LEU A 627 -26.28 21.62 21.86
CA LEU A 627 -25.51 21.83 20.64
C LEU A 627 -25.37 23.31 20.31
N ARG A 628 -26.47 24.08 20.41
CA ARG A 628 -26.46 25.52 20.14
C ARG A 628 -25.45 26.28 21.00
N ASN A 629 -25.40 25.96 22.29
CA ASN A 629 -24.58 26.69 23.27
C ASN A 629 -23.15 26.14 23.41
N SER A 630 -22.84 24.99 22.82
CA SER A 630 -21.47 24.44 22.85
C SER A 630 -20.50 25.28 22.01
N ASN A 631 -19.18 25.16 22.29
CA ASN A 631 -18.14 25.91 21.58
C ASN A 631 -18.30 25.81 20.05
N PRO A 632 -18.44 26.93 19.33
CA PRO A 632 -18.72 26.92 17.90
C PRO A 632 -17.52 26.52 17.03
N TRP A 633 -16.31 26.50 17.59
CA TRP A 633 -15.08 26.12 16.91
C TRP A 633 -14.78 24.62 16.98
N VAL A 634 -15.45 23.91 17.88
CA VAL A 634 -15.27 22.47 18.07
C VAL A 634 -16.27 21.75 17.17
N GLU A 635 -15.78 20.83 16.35
CA GLU A 635 -16.60 20.04 15.43
C GLU A 635 -17.36 18.92 16.10
#